data_AF-A0A4U0TMN4-F1
#
_entry.id   AF-A0A4U0TMN4-F1
#
_cell.length_a   1.000
_cell.length_b   1.000
_cell.length_c   1.000
_cell.angle_alpha   90.00
_cell.angle_beta   90.00
_cell.angle_gamma   90.00
#
_symmetry.space_group_name_H-M   'P 1'
#
loop_
_entity.id
_entity.type
_entity.pdbx_description
1 polymer ?
#
loop_
_entity_poly.entity_id
_entity_poly.type
_entity_poly.pdbx_seq_one_letter_code
_entity_poly.pdbx_strand_id
1 'polypeptide(L)'
;MAIFQPSVLRYLPGIDSHRDYTIPNLLAFETWVATHINQWSDLHKSDANACEQLYDLIERYHDLALRQYLGNPEALSVCYLTVLELWKALVVCATHLYPLLADYRLDLSMAFAQNLLLPSEAEMQCLMALETYFTTRENRAHLPSARCSYAITADCFSVRYFDQYPDLQVLLEKIEVQAAQEKAAKLEELARLKSEYERLMTLHRDTFCQYYEYVSEEANEWMPQAVTEQRHSYSCQKCEYKSKAAGLKIDIHEWPLPVSTTNQKAVVFEMRPPFSFIHWRDSLVFLRINVLQAEYTMGMRARAQHPLSTDEKLARFATGQHRRIGLLSEDKPHTGTHRKTMDISKATDAKICLASGLNYKYYDSDTVVLFQCIYQAGSASNDVLRVGHAFCGDPNSAAKLLMELGVALRRIEGNWESTQALSVFISIAARLLTLSSSDNIRSACLAYLEGTRVVALDWMSDLSDNAQHVSSEGRSDYMSKRAEVALICIDSLNIDDVPLATVLASSEQASILIQCTITMQESRLLLTASNESTVQLLLLRSQRLLRRCCGALASNSAALNGGVVNSWAGFQSGAPWTAAGFDHWRTTTTTTGTAGATLRVNFNTLTGELLVNGLPLGRLPRKYEDHASYCVLFGQTTNIEVIPSAVPGLQFAAKRLYFGYELHFALSYRGDGTTTDLMVQASKNCKRYELITPELFRATYPAVFSEEYFHWYDIDAGVVEFRPIKGAWSGSGSRTWSSAEPAEHHVKGFDLILLPLADPNRIHVISQPSRQHSATTLPFTLQPPLLEVEVENPGLQLCFLLEAKQSELRSKEFPNTFIDRDQSLGVLVGLQNRLILRYLNTGARLLLVLDGDVSYDFSSNG
;
A
#
# COMPACT_ATOMS: atom_id res chain seq x y z
N MET A 1 34.73 17.76 -13.46
CA MET A 1 34.04 18.35 -14.64
C MET A 1 33.80 17.26 -15.67
N ALA A 2 32.56 17.17 -16.17
CA ALA A 2 32.22 16.27 -17.27
C ALA A 2 32.86 16.75 -18.58
N ILE A 3 33.34 15.81 -19.40
CA ILE A 3 33.82 16.05 -20.77
C ILE A 3 32.72 15.60 -21.74
N PHE A 4 32.14 16.55 -22.47
CA PHE A 4 31.04 16.30 -23.42
C PHE A 4 31.62 15.98 -24.81
N GLN A 5 31.14 14.89 -25.44
CA GLN A 5 31.52 14.50 -26.80
C GLN A 5 30.46 15.02 -27.80
N PRO A 6 30.87 15.54 -28.97
CA PRO A 6 29.95 16.17 -29.94
C PRO A 6 28.75 15.30 -30.42
N SER A 7 28.91 13.98 -30.49
CA SER A 7 27.96 13.07 -31.17
C SER A 7 27.10 12.20 -30.24
N VAL A 8 27.18 12.38 -28.92
CA VAL A 8 26.49 11.50 -27.95
C VAL A 8 25.56 12.30 -27.05
N LEU A 9 24.26 12.00 -27.10
CA LEU A 9 23.29 12.50 -26.13
C LEU A 9 23.64 11.90 -24.75
N ARG A 10 24.05 12.73 -23.79
CA ARG A 10 24.53 12.27 -22.49
C ARG A 10 23.42 12.33 -21.43
N TYR A 11 23.40 11.31 -20.59
CA TYR A 11 22.68 11.29 -19.32
C TYR A 11 23.34 12.29 -18.34
N LEU A 12 22.61 13.33 -17.92
CA LEU A 12 23.01 14.17 -16.78
C LEU A 12 23.03 13.26 -15.53
N PRO A 13 24.19 13.02 -14.89
CA PRO A 13 24.24 12.12 -13.74
C PRO A 13 23.31 12.61 -12.63
N GLY A 14 22.65 11.66 -11.95
CA GLY A 14 21.97 11.94 -10.70
C GLY A 14 22.93 12.60 -9.71
N ILE A 15 22.38 13.43 -8.83
CA ILE A 15 23.03 14.37 -7.89
C ILE A 15 24.14 13.76 -6.99
N ASP A 16 24.39 12.46 -7.07
CA ASP A 16 25.26 11.71 -6.14
C ASP A 16 26.75 11.66 -6.52
N SER A 17 27.17 12.25 -7.64
CA SER A 17 28.59 12.35 -8.01
C SER A 17 29.15 13.76 -7.80
N HIS A 18 29.54 14.06 -6.55
CA HIS A 18 30.23 15.29 -6.11
C HIS A 18 29.48 16.61 -6.36
N ARG A 19 28.77 17.11 -5.31
CA ARG A 19 28.02 18.38 -5.30
C ARG A 19 28.82 19.59 -5.84
N ASP A 20 30.14 19.60 -5.68
CA ASP A 20 31.02 20.71 -6.03
C ASP A 20 31.14 20.97 -7.55
N TYR A 21 30.73 20.05 -8.42
CA TYR A 21 30.82 20.21 -9.88
C TYR A 21 29.47 20.43 -10.58
N THR A 22 28.38 20.60 -9.84
CA THR A 22 27.03 20.71 -10.42
C THR A 22 26.90 21.88 -11.40
N ILE A 23 27.24 23.10 -10.97
CA ILE A 23 27.15 24.31 -11.80
C ILE A 23 28.09 24.24 -13.02
N PRO A 24 29.38 23.89 -12.88
CA PRO A 24 30.26 23.70 -14.04
C PRO A 24 29.76 22.65 -15.04
N ASN A 25 29.11 21.59 -14.57
CA ASN A 25 28.53 20.56 -15.44
C ASN A 25 27.28 21.06 -16.17
N LEU A 26 26.43 21.86 -15.51
CA LEU A 26 25.28 22.51 -16.15
C LEU A 26 25.72 23.48 -17.24
N LEU A 27 26.70 24.34 -16.97
CA LEU A 27 27.23 25.30 -17.96
C LEU A 27 27.85 24.58 -19.17
N ALA A 28 28.62 23.52 -18.92
CA ALA A 28 29.21 22.75 -20.00
C ALA A 28 28.17 21.95 -20.79
N PHE A 29 27.06 21.54 -20.17
CA PHE A 29 25.91 20.97 -20.86
C PHE A 29 25.18 22.01 -21.72
N GLU A 30 24.89 23.20 -21.18
CA GLU A 30 24.27 24.31 -21.91
C GLU A 30 25.10 24.71 -23.14
N THR A 31 26.42 24.79 -22.95
CA THR A 31 27.37 25.04 -24.04
C THR A 31 27.29 23.94 -25.09
N TRP A 32 27.21 22.66 -24.68
CA TRP A 32 27.06 21.54 -25.60
C TRP A 32 25.75 21.61 -26.38
N VAL A 33 24.62 21.93 -25.72
CA VAL A 33 23.31 22.08 -26.37
C VAL A 33 23.39 23.17 -27.43
N ALA A 34 23.87 24.37 -27.07
CA ALA A 34 23.98 25.50 -27.99
C ALA A 34 24.84 25.21 -29.23
N THR A 35 25.81 24.30 -29.12
CA THR A 35 26.78 24.01 -30.19
C THR A 35 26.47 22.75 -31.00
N HIS A 36 25.89 21.71 -30.41
CA HIS A 36 25.80 20.38 -31.02
C HIS A 36 24.38 19.85 -31.20
N ILE A 37 23.36 20.39 -30.51
CA ILE A 37 22.03 19.76 -30.50
C ILE A 37 21.40 19.69 -31.89
N ASN A 38 21.61 20.71 -32.72
CA ASN A 38 21.06 20.77 -34.07
C ASN A 38 21.67 19.66 -34.94
N GLN A 39 22.99 19.52 -34.93
CA GLN A 39 23.70 18.44 -35.64
C GLN A 39 23.27 17.06 -35.13
N TRP A 40 23.12 16.91 -33.80
CA TRP A 40 22.64 15.67 -33.21
C TRP A 40 21.23 15.33 -33.70
N SER A 41 20.29 16.28 -33.65
CA SER A 41 18.92 16.04 -34.11
C SER A 41 18.85 15.71 -35.60
N ASP A 42 19.72 16.29 -36.43
CA ASP A 42 19.76 15.98 -37.86
C ASP A 42 20.27 14.58 -38.16
N LEU A 43 21.22 14.07 -37.36
CA LEU A 43 21.75 12.71 -37.46
C LEU A 43 20.75 11.66 -36.94
N HIS A 44 19.98 12.01 -35.90
CA HIS A 44 19.13 11.08 -35.15
C HIS A 44 17.62 11.25 -35.43
N LYS A 45 17.20 12.15 -36.32
CA LYS A 45 15.77 12.40 -36.61
C LYS A 45 15.00 11.19 -37.11
N SER A 46 15.67 10.16 -37.64
CA SER A 46 15.05 8.91 -38.07
C SER A 46 15.00 7.85 -36.97
N ASP A 47 15.61 8.09 -35.80
CA ASP A 47 15.62 7.14 -34.69
C ASP A 47 14.31 7.20 -33.92
N ALA A 48 13.65 6.04 -33.74
CA ALA A 48 12.34 5.96 -33.10
C ALA A 48 12.33 6.49 -31.65
N ASN A 49 13.46 6.35 -30.93
CA ASN A 49 13.61 6.76 -29.53
C ASN A 49 14.22 8.16 -29.34
N ALA A 50 14.49 8.92 -30.41
CA ALA A 50 15.09 10.25 -30.29
C ALA A 50 14.23 11.19 -29.44
N CYS A 51 12.89 11.17 -29.62
CA CYS A 51 11.99 12.02 -28.84
C CYS A 51 11.92 11.64 -27.35
N GLU A 52 12.02 10.35 -27.03
CA GLU A 52 12.09 9.87 -25.64
C GLU A 52 13.36 10.41 -24.97
N GLN A 53 14.52 10.16 -25.59
CA GLN A 53 15.81 10.59 -25.05
C GLN A 53 15.87 12.11 -24.84
N LEU A 54 15.33 12.89 -25.79
CA LEU A 54 15.26 14.34 -25.67
C LEU A 54 14.29 14.80 -24.59
N TYR A 55 13.12 14.16 -24.46
CA TYR A 55 12.14 14.53 -23.45
C TYR A 55 12.68 14.27 -22.04
N ASP A 56 13.23 13.09 -21.81
CA ASP A 56 13.86 12.75 -20.53
C ASP A 56 15.01 13.72 -20.19
N LEU A 57 15.76 14.16 -21.20
CA LEU A 57 16.86 15.11 -21.03
C LEU A 57 16.32 16.49 -20.65
N ILE A 58 15.24 16.95 -21.29
CA ILE A 58 14.54 18.19 -20.94
C ILE A 58 14.09 18.16 -19.49
N GLU A 59 13.40 17.10 -19.06
CA GLU A 59 12.89 17.00 -17.69
C GLU A 59 14.02 17.01 -16.66
N ARG A 60 15.05 16.19 -16.87
CA ARG A 60 16.22 16.10 -15.98
C ARG A 60 16.99 17.41 -15.90
N TYR A 61 17.27 18.03 -17.04
CA TYR A 61 17.97 19.30 -17.07
C TYR A 61 17.18 20.40 -16.38
N HIS A 62 15.89 20.54 -16.72
CA HIS A 62 15.03 21.56 -16.15
C HIS A 62 14.93 21.46 -14.63
N ASP A 63 14.72 20.25 -14.08
CA ASP A 63 14.69 20.02 -12.63
C ASP A 63 16.04 20.37 -11.96
N LEU A 64 17.15 19.92 -12.54
CA LEU A 64 18.48 20.19 -11.98
C LEU A 64 18.84 21.68 -12.04
N ALA A 65 18.60 22.32 -13.19
CA ALA A 65 18.89 23.73 -13.41
C ALA A 65 18.01 24.63 -12.53
N LEU A 66 16.71 24.36 -12.42
CA LEU A 66 15.82 25.13 -11.53
C LEU A 66 16.30 25.10 -10.08
N ARG A 67 16.74 23.95 -9.57
CA ARG A 67 17.23 23.82 -8.18
C ARG A 67 18.50 24.65 -7.94
N GLN A 68 19.38 24.75 -8.93
CA GLN A 68 20.66 25.46 -8.79
C GLN A 68 20.56 26.95 -9.13
N TYR A 69 19.71 27.33 -10.08
CA TYR A 69 19.59 28.69 -10.60
C TYR A 69 18.51 29.51 -9.91
N LEU A 70 17.77 28.93 -8.96
CA LEU A 70 16.73 29.64 -8.21
C LEU A 70 17.30 30.93 -7.58
N GLY A 71 16.67 32.06 -7.88
CA GLY A 71 17.11 33.38 -7.41
C GLY A 71 18.11 34.09 -8.32
N ASN A 72 18.56 33.47 -9.42
CA ASN A 72 19.37 34.10 -10.46
C ASN A 72 18.57 34.20 -11.78
N PRO A 73 18.03 35.38 -12.13
CA PRO A 73 17.21 35.54 -13.33
C PRO A 73 17.98 35.38 -14.66
N GLU A 74 19.29 35.64 -14.67
CA GLU A 74 20.14 35.40 -15.86
C GLU A 74 20.30 33.91 -16.11
N ALA A 75 20.68 33.15 -15.08
CA ALA A 75 20.85 31.70 -15.20
C ALA A 75 19.51 30.98 -15.50
N LEU A 76 18.40 31.46 -14.95
CA LEU A 76 17.06 30.98 -15.32
C LEU A 76 16.71 31.28 -16.79
N SER A 77 17.14 32.43 -17.31
CA SER A 77 16.92 32.78 -18.72
C SER A 77 17.68 31.83 -19.66
N VAL A 78 18.92 31.49 -19.31
CA VAL A 78 19.73 30.48 -20.05
C VAL A 78 19.10 29.09 -19.93
N CYS A 79 18.55 28.72 -18.78
CA CYS A 79 17.81 27.48 -18.60
C CYS A 79 16.62 27.37 -19.55
N TYR A 80 15.76 28.38 -19.60
CA TYR A 80 14.61 28.40 -20.51
C TYR A 80 15.05 28.36 -21.98
N LEU A 81 16.09 29.10 -22.35
CA LEU A 81 16.65 29.09 -23.70
C LEU A 81 17.16 27.68 -24.09
N THR A 82 17.86 27.01 -23.18
CA THR A 82 18.39 25.65 -23.38
C THR A 82 17.29 24.61 -23.53
N VAL A 83 16.24 24.70 -22.69
CA VAL A 83 15.05 23.84 -22.81
C VAL A 83 14.37 24.03 -24.16
N LEU A 84 14.27 25.26 -24.68
CA LEU A 84 13.69 25.53 -25.99
C LEU A 84 14.51 24.96 -27.15
N GLU A 85 15.84 25.00 -27.09
CA GLU A 85 16.72 24.35 -28.08
C GLU A 85 16.55 22.83 -28.10
N LEU A 86 16.54 22.19 -26.93
CA LEU A 86 16.27 20.76 -26.81
C LEU A 86 14.87 20.40 -27.33
N TRP A 87 13.87 21.22 -27.01
CA TRP A 87 12.51 21.00 -27.48
C TRP A 87 12.37 21.21 -28.98
N LYS A 88 13.06 22.19 -29.57
CA LYS A 88 13.16 22.37 -31.03
C LYS A 88 13.69 21.11 -31.70
N ALA A 89 14.78 20.54 -31.19
CA ALA A 89 15.34 19.28 -31.68
C ALA A 89 14.33 18.12 -31.59
N LEU A 90 13.54 18.08 -30.51
CA LEU A 90 12.48 17.07 -30.33
C LEU A 90 11.40 17.23 -31.40
N VAL A 91 10.95 18.46 -31.63
CA VAL A 91 9.96 18.78 -32.68
C VAL A 91 10.47 18.42 -34.07
N VAL A 92 11.76 18.66 -34.37
CA VAL A 92 12.39 18.24 -35.63
C VAL A 92 12.33 16.72 -35.80
N CYS A 93 12.72 15.95 -34.79
CA CYS A 93 12.66 14.49 -34.84
C CYS A 93 11.21 13.99 -35.00
N ALA A 94 10.29 14.52 -34.20
CA ALA A 94 8.88 14.11 -34.23
C ALA A 94 8.22 14.41 -35.57
N THR A 95 8.47 15.58 -36.15
CA THR A 95 7.91 15.98 -37.46
C THR A 95 8.57 15.24 -38.63
N HIS A 96 9.82 14.77 -38.48
CA HIS A 96 10.46 13.91 -39.46
C HIS A 96 9.83 12.50 -39.47
N LEU A 97 9.63 11.91 -38.28
CA LEU A 97 9.01 10.60 -38.13
C LEU A 97 7.52 10.62 -38.49
N TYR A 98 6.82 11.70 -38.13
CA TYR A 98 5.38 11.86 -38.37
C TYR A 98 5.11 13.21 -39.04
N PRO A 99 5.23 13.31 -40.39
CA PRO A 99 5.03 14.55 -41.13
C PRO A 99 3.69 15.24 -40.88
N LEU A 100 2.65 14.46 -40.57
CA LEU A 100 1.32 14.95 -40.17
C LEU A 100 1.37 15.98 -39.03
N LEU A 101 2.34 15.88 -38.11
CA LEU A 101 2.47 16.82 -37.00
C LEU A 101 2.69 18.25 -37.49
N ALA A 102 3.34 18.43 -38.65
CA ALA A 102 3.64 19.74 -39.24
C ALA A 102 2.38 20.59 -39.53
N ASP A 103 1.22 19.97 -39.67
CA ASP A 103 -0.04 20.65 -39.98
C ASP A 103 -0.68 21.33 -38.76
N TYR A 104 -0.31 20.89 -37.56
CA TYR A 104 -0.89 21.36 -36.29
C TYR A 104 -0.05 22.47 -35.68
N ARG A 105 -0.74 23.48 -35.15
CA ARG A 105 -0.14 24.56 -34.36
C ARG A 105 0.37 24.03 -33.03
N LEU A 106 1.47 24.61 -32.57
CA LEU A 106 2.04 24.35 -31.25
C LEU A 106 1.43 25.30 -30.21
N ASP A 107 0.64 26.31 -30.63
CA ASP A 107 0.22 27.54 -29.92
C ASP A 107 1.25 27.98 -28.87
N LEU A 108 2.52 28.01 -29.27
CA LEU A 108 3.62 28.46 -28.43
C LEU A 108 3.94 29.91 -28.80
N SER A 109 3.50 30.87 -27.97
CA SER A 109 3.86 32.27 -28.16
C SER A 109 5.26 32.52 -27.62
N MET A 110 6.19 32.96 -28.47
CA MET A 110 7.54 33.36 -28.06
C MET A 110 7.58 34.74 -27.38
N ALA A 111 6.43 35.40 -27.17
CA ALA A 111 6.39 36.74 -26.57
C ALA A 111 6.98 36.81 -25.15
N PHE A 112 7.03 35.70 -24.40
CA PHE A 112 7.69 35.67 -23.09
C PHE A 112 9.21 35.87 -23.21
N ALA A 113 9.80 35.50 -24.36
CA ALA A 113 11.24 35.48 -24.56
C ALA A 113 11.87 36.88 -24.56
N GLN A 114 11.07 37.93 -24.79
CA GLN A 114 11.50 39.33 -24.68
C GLN A 114 12.00 39.70 -23.27
N ASN A 115 11.63 38.91 -22.25
CA ASN A 115 12.04 39.12 -20.86
C ASN A 115 13.27 38.29 -20.45
N LEU A 116 13.86 37.51 -21.37
CA LEU A 116 15.05 36.71 -21.08
C LEU A 116 16.27 37.63 -20.94
N LEU A 117 17.04 37.43 -19.88
CA LEU A 117 18.29 38.13 -19.63
C LEU A 117 19.44 37.33 -20.25
N LEU A 118 19.85 37.74 -21.45
CA LEU A 118 20.85 37.04 -22.28
C LEU A 118 22.10 37.93 -22.47
N PRO A 119 23.10 37.84 -21.58
CA PRO A 119 24.25 38.76 -21.58
C PRO A 119 25.21 38.54 -22.77
N SER A 120 25.19 37.39 -23.44
CA SER A 120 26.09 37.10 -24.56
C SER A 120 25.42 37.22 -25.93
N GLU A 121 26.22 37.57 -26.94
CA GLU A 121 25.76 37.60 -28.34
C GLU A 121 25.30 36.22 -28.83
N ALA A 122 25.97 35.15 -28.40
CA ALA A 122 25.64 33.78 -28.79
C ALA A 122 24.25 33.37 -28.30
N GLU A 123 23.86 33.73 -27.07
CA GLU A 123 22.53 33.49 -26.54
C GLU A 123 21.46 34.27 -27.30
N MET A 124 21.73 35.53 -27.66
CA MET A 124 20.83 36.35 -28.48
C MET A 124 20.64 35.77 -29.89
N GLN A 125 21.71 35.28 -30.52
CA GLN A 125 21.65 34.58 -31.80
C GLN A 125 20.84 33.28 -31.69
N CYS A 126 21.01 32.53 -30.60
CA CYS A 126 20.23 31.33 -30.31
C CYS A 126 18.74 31.66 -30.17
N LEU A 127 18.38 32.72 -29.44
CA LEU A 127 16.98 33.16 -29.31
C LEU A 127 16.39 33.54 -30.67
N MET A 128 17.11 34.32 -31.48
CA MET A 128 16.66 34.70 -32.82
C MET A 128 16.38 33.48 -33.71
N ALA A 129 17.23 32.45 -33.63
CA ALA A 129 17.06 31.21 -34.38
C ALA A 129 15.80 30.44 -33.91
N LEU A 130 15.55 30.37 -32.59
CA LEU A 130 14.36 29.75 -32.02
C LEU A 130 13.07 30.48 -32.43
N GLU A 131 13.05 31.81 -32.31
CA GLU A 131 11.91 32.63 -32.73
C GLU A 131 11.61 32.43 -34.21
N THR A 132 12.64 32.48 -35.05
CA THR A 132 12.50 32.25 -36.48
C THR A 132 11.93 30.86 -36.77
N TYR A 133 12.41 29.82 -36.08
CA TYR A 133 11.93 28.45 -36.25
C TYR A 133 10.45 28.32 -35.85
N PHE A 134 10.08 28.73 -34.63
CA PHE A 134 8.71 28.55 -34.13
C PHE A 134 7.71 29.44 -34.88
N THR A 135 8.05 30.68 -35.22
CA THR A 135 7.21 31.54 -36.06
C THR A 135 7.01 30.94 -37.44
N THR A 136 8.07 30.45 -38.09
CA THR A 136 7.95 29.78 -39.41
C THR A 136 7.06 28.55 -39.31
N ARG A 137 7.18 27.78 -38.23
CA ARG A 137 6.41 26.56 -37.99
C ARG A 137 4.93 26.84 -37.72
N GLU A 138 4.63 27.88 -36.93
CA GLU A 138 3.26 28.35 -36.63
C GLU A 138 2.55 28.90 -37.87
N ASN A 139 3.30 29.55 -38.78
CA ASN A 139 2.77 30.08 -40.02
C ASN A 139 2.48 29.01 -41.08
N ARG A 140 3.18 27.87 -41.03
CA ARG A 140 2.94 26.72 -41.92
C ARG A 140 1.77 25.84 -41.43
N ALA A 141 1.53 25.80 -40.14
CA ALA A 141 0.42 25.06 -39.56
C ALA A 141 -0.93 25.72 -39.88
N HIS A 142 -1.91 24.89 -40.23
CA HIS A 142 -3.27 25.34 -40.57
C HIS A 142 -4.35 24.74 -39.65
N LEU A 143 -3.99 23.80 -38.77
CA LEU A 143 -4.89 23.19 -37.79
C LEU A 143 -4.58 23.67 -36.36
N PRO A 144 -5.60 23.92 -35.52
CA PRO A 144 -5.40 24.28 -34.10
C PRO A 144 -4.70 23.19 -33.29
N SER A 145 -3.91 23.58 -32.28
CA SER A 145 -3.20 22.65 -31.38
C SER A 145 -4.13 21.68 -30.65
N ALA A 146 -5.35 22.14 -30.32
CA ALA A 146 -6.37 21.31 -29.67
C ALA A 146 -6.69 20.04 -30.47
N ARG A 147 -6.62 20.09 -31.81
CA ARG A 147 -6.87 18.92 -32.67
C ARG A 147 -5.72 17.91 -32.68
N CYS A 148 -4.58 18.25 -32.12
CA CYS A 148 -3.48 17.31 -31.92
C CYS A 148 -3.50 16.66 -30.53
N SER A 149 -4.09 17.35 -29.54
CA SER A 149 -3.85 17.04 -28.13
C SER A 149 -5.12 16.74 -27.31
N TYR A 150 -6.26 17.37 -27.62
CA TYR A 150 -7.43 17.37 -26.72
C TYR A 150 -8.81 17.24 -27.39
N ALA A 151 -8.88 17.25 -28.73
CA ALA A 151 -10.14 17.19 -29.47
C ALA A 151 -10.25 15.91 -30.32
N ILE A 152 -11.43 15.30 -30.32
CA ILE A 152 -11.77 14.19 -31.21
C ILE A 152 -12.65 14.74 -32.34
N THR A 153 -12.02 15.02 -33.47
CA THR A 153 -12.66 15.53 -34.71
C THR A 153 -12.13 14.75 -35.90
N ALA A 154 -12.79 14.83 -37.06
CA ALA A 154 -12.37 14.10 -38.26
C ALA A 154 -10.96 14.49 -38.74
N ASP A 155 -10.50 15.70 -38.41
CA ASP A 155 -9.20 16.26 -38.76
C ASP A 155 -8.19 16.26 -37.60
N CYS A 156 -8.52 15.60 -36.49
CA CYS A 156 -7.57 15.44 -35.38
C CYS A 156 -6.44 14.48 -35.74
N PHE A 157 -5.28 14.63 -35.08
CA PHE A 157 -4.07 13.86 -35.42
C PHE A 157 -4.34 12.35 -35.34
N SER A 158 -5.00 11.90 -34.27
CA SER A 158 -5.33 10.48 -34.07
C SER A 158 -6.13 9.86 -35.22
N VAL A 159 -7.10 10.59 -35.77
CA VAL A 159 -7.96 10.12 -36.87
C VAL A 159 -7.21 10.15 -38.20
N ARG A 160 -6.49 11.23 -38.49
CA ARG A 160 -5.70 11.34 -39.72
C ARG A 160 -4.55 10.33 -39.76
N TYR A 161 -3.93 10.06 -38.61
CA TYR A 161 -2.92 9.02 -38.48
C TYR A 161 -3.53 7.63 -38.72
N PHE A 162 -4.66 7.31 -38.07
CA PHE A 162 -5.38 6.06 -38.34
C PHE A 162 -5.67 5.84 -39.84
N ASP A 163 -6.10 6.89 -40.54
CA ASP A 163 -6.46 6.81 -41.96
C ASP A 163 -5.25 6.64 -42.89
N GLN A 164 -4.06 7.10 -42.48
CA GLN A 164 -2.84 7.02 -43.29
C GLN A 164 -1.99 5.77 -43.01
N TYR A 165 -2.06 5.20 -41.81
CA TYR A 165 -1.18 4.11 -41.38
C TYR A 165 -1.97 2.81 -41.16
N PRO A 166 -1.75 1.76 -42.00
CA PRO A 166 -2.57 0.54 -41.99
C PRO A 166 -2.56 -0.27 -40.69
N ASP A 167 -1.50 -0.19 -39.88
CA ASP A 167 -1.35 -1.02 -38.68
C ASP A 167 -2.50 -0.86 -37.68
N LEU A 168 -3.05 0.36 -37.57
CA LEU A 168 -4.21 0.62 -36.71
C LEU A 168 -5.52 0.12 -37.32
N GLN A 169 -5.62 0.06 -38.64
CA GLN A 169 -6.79 -0.49 -39.35
C GLN A 169 -6.86 -2.01 -39.14
N VAL A 170 -5.71 -2.69 -39.21
CA VAL A 170 -5.60 -4.12 -38.87
C VAL A 170 -5.97 -4.36 -37.40
N LEU A 171 -5.57 -3.46 -36.49
CA LEU A 171 -5.96 -3.56 -35.09
C LEU A 171 -7.48 -3.39 -34.92
N LEU A 172 -8.10 -2.42 -35.60
CA LEU A 172 -9.55 -2.25 -35.59
C LEU A 172 -10.27 -3.51 -36.08
N GLU A 173 -9.86 -4.04 -37.24
CA GLU A 173 -10.44 -5.27 -37.80
C GLU A 173 -10.31 -6.45 -36.83
N LYS A 174 -9.15 -6.61 -36.18
CA LYS A 174 -8.94 -7.65 -35.16
C LYS A 174 -9.91 -7.51 -33.99
N ILE A 175 -10.13 -6.28 -33.50
CA ILE A 175 -11.08 -6.01 -32.41
C ILE A 175 -12.51 -6.32 -32.88
N GLU A 176 -12.89 -5.92 -34.09
CA GLU A 176 -14.24 -6.15 -34.63
C GLU A 176 -14.53 -7.63 -34.88
N VAL A 177 -13.57 -8.39 -35.40
CA VAL A 177 -13.70 -9.84 -35.60
C VAL A 177 -13.88 -10.56 -34.26
N GLN A 178 -13.07 -10.23 -33.26
CA GLN A 178 -13.23 -10.82 -31.92
C GLN A 178 -14.58 -10.43 -31.29
N ALA A 179 -14.97 -9.15 -31.39
CA ALA A 179 -16.26 -8.69 -30.88
C ALA A 179 -17.44 -9.37 -31.58
N ALA A 180 -17.35 -9.62 -32.89
CA ALA A 180 -18.36 -10.35 -33.64
C ALA A 180 -18.48 -11.81 -33.21
N GLN A 181 -17.35 -12.48 -32.93
CA GLN A 181 -17.33 -13.85 -32.40
C GLN A 181 -17.94 -13.91 -31.00
N GLU A 182 -17.57 -13.00 -30.10
CA GLU A 182 -18.13 -12.91 -28.75
C GLU A 182 -19.64 -12.64 -28.78
N LYS A 183 -20.10 -11.76 -29.69
CA LYS A 183 -21.52 -11.50 -29.92
C LYS A 183 -22.26 -12.75 -30.42
N ALA A 184 -21.70 -13.47 -31.40
CA ALA A 184 -22.30 -14.69 -31.94
C ALA A 184 -22.44 -15.76 -30.86
N ALA A 185 -21.38 -16.01 -30.08
CA ALA A 185 -21.40 -16.93 -28.94
C ALA A 185 -22.47 -16.54 -27.91
N LYS A 186 -22.66 -15.24 -27.67
CA LYS A 186 -23.70 -14.75 -26.76
C LYS A 186 -25.12 -14.99 -27.28
N LEU A 187 -25.34 -14.86 -28.60
CA LEU A 187 -26.63 -15.17 -29.21
C LEU A 187 -26.94 -16.68 -29.17
N GLU A 188 -25.94 -17.54 -29.34
CA GLU A 188 -26.09 -18.99 -29.15
C GLU A 188 -26.42 -19.34 -27.70
N GLU A 189 -25.74 -18.71 -26.73
CA GLU A 189 -26.06 -18.86 -25.30
C GLU A 189 -27.51 -18.45 -25.01
N LEU A 190 -27.96 -17.32 -25.57
CA LEU A 190 -29.34 -16.84 -25.44
C LEU A 190 -30.34 -17.81 -26.04
N ALA A 191 -30.08 -18.35 -27.24
CA ALA A 191 -30.94 -19.33 -27.88
C ALA A 191 -31.08 -20.59 -27.02
N ARG A 192 -29.95 -21.12 -26.53
CA ARG A 192 -29.93 -22.29 -25.62
C ARG A 192 -30.73 -22.05 -24.35
N LEU A 193 -30.54 -20.90 -23.70
CA LEU A 193 -31.26 -20.55 -22.48
C LEU A 193 -32.76 -20.32 -22.72
N LYS A 194 -33.15 -19.79 -23.89
CA LYS A 194 -34.56 -19.68 -24.29
C LYS A 194 -35.20 -21.04 -24.51
N SER A 195 -34.54 -21.96 -25.23
CA SER A 195 -35.05 -23.32 -25.39
C SER A 195 -35.20 -24.04 -24.06
N GLU A 196 -34.27 -23.87 -23.13
CA GLU A 196 -34.38 -24.44 -21.79
C GLU A 196 -35.51 -23.81 -20.97
N TYR A 197 -35.69 -22.49 -21.07
CA TYR A 197 -36.82 -21.79 -20.45
C TYR A 197 -38.16 -22.32 -20.98
N GLU A 198 -38.31 -22.45 -22.30
CA GLU A 198 -39.50 -23.00 -22.93
C GLU A 198 -39.75 -24.44 -22.50
N ARG A 199 -38.71 -25.28 -22.45
CA ARG A 199 -38.78 -26.66 -21.98
C ARG A 199 -39.28 -26.73 -20.53
N LEU A 200 -38.70 -25.95 -19.62
CA LEU A 200 -39.12 -25.88 -18.21
C LEU A 200 -40.55 -25.36 -18.06
N MET A 201 -40.95 -24.37 -18.87
CA MET A 201 -42.31 -23.81 -18.85
C MET A 201 -43.35 -24.77 -19.44
N THR A 202 -42.96 -25.63 -20.38
CA THR A 202 -43.80 -26.74 -20.87
C THR A 202 -43.96 -27.81 -19.80
N LEU A 203 -42.86 -28.27 -19.18
CA LEU A 203 -42.92 -29.21 -18.05
C LEU A 203 -43.75 -28.67 -16.88
N HIS A 204 -43.66 -27.37 -16.59
CA HIS A 204 -44.50 -26.71 -15.60
C HIS A 204 -45.99 -26.76 -15.96
N ARG A 205 -46.34 -26.57 -17.23
CA ARG A 205 -47.74 -26.63 -17.71
C ARG A 205 -48.30 -28.05 -17.66
N ASP A 206 -47.48 -29.04 -17.99
CA ASP A 206 -47.88 -30.44 -18.13
C ASP A 206 -47.83 -31.21 -16.80
N THR A 207 -47.24 -30.63 -15.75
CA THR A 207 -47.17 -31.24 -14.41
C THR A 207 -48.22 -30.62 -13.48
N PHE A 208 -48.82 -31.44 -12.60
CA PHE A 208 -49.75 -30.99 -11.56
C PHE A 208 -49.04 -30.73 -10.23
N CYS A 209 -49.61 -29.88 -9.38
CA CYS A 209 -49.06 -29.69 -8.04
C CYS A 209 -49.24 -30.97 -7.23
N GLN A 210 -48.21 -31.35 -6.48
CA GLN A 210 -48.23 -32.49 -5.59
C GLN A 210 -48.67 -32.04 -4.20
N TYR A 211 -49.63 -32.75 -3.63
CA TYR A 211 -50.13 -32.55 -2.28
C TYR A 211 -49.92 -33.85 -1.50
N TYR A 212 -49.65 -33.72 -0.22
CA TYR A 212 -49.63 -34.85 0.70
C TYR A 212 -50.66 -34.62 1.78
N GLU A 213 -51.19 -35.73 2.28
CA GLU A 213 -52.14 -35.72 3.36
C GLU A 213 -51.38 -35.54 4.68
N TYR A 214 -51.66 -34.44 5.36
CA TYR A 214 -51.08 -34.12 6.66
C TYR A 214 -52.16 -34.35 7.72
N VAL A 215 -51.86 -35.19 8.71
CA VAL A 215 -52.75 -35.40 9.85
C VAL A 215 -52.58 -34.22 10.79
N SER A 216 -53.59 -33.35 10.87
CA SER A 216 -53.56 -32.20 11.79
C SER A 216 -53.93 -32.62 13.21
N GLU A 217 -54.83 -33.60 13.35
CA GLU A 217 -55.21 -34.20 14.64
C GLU A 217 -55.40 -35.71 14.48
N GLU A 218 -54.71 -36.50 15.29
CA GLU A 218 -54.81 -37.96 15.26
C GLU A 218 -56.12 -38.44 15.90
N ALA A 219 -56.60 -39.62 15.47
CA ALA A 219 -57.79 -40.23 16.05
C ALA A 219 -57.57 -40.47 17.55
N ASN A 220 -58.51 -40.04 18.38
CA ASN A 220 -58.48 -40.21 19.83
C ASN A 220 -59.85 -40.68 20.34
N GLU A 221 -59.97 -40.95 21.65
CA GLU A 221 -61.19 -41.51 22.25
C GLU A 221 -62.47 -40.69 21.98
N TRP A 222 -62.34 -39.38 21.73
CA TRP A 222 -63.47 -38.48 21.47
C TRP A 222 -63.71 -38.23 19.98
N MET A 223 -62.72 -38.55 19.14
CA MET A 223 -62.78 -38.36 17.69
C MET A 223 -62.19 -39.60 16.98
N PRO A 224 -63.04 -40.57 16.60
CA PRO A 224 -62.59 -41.88 16.15
C PRO A 224 -61.94 -41.89 14.75
N GLN A 225 -61.87 -40.74 14.07
CA GLN A 225 -61.21 -40.56 12.78
C GLN A 225 -60.24 -39.37 12.88
N ALA A 226 -59.04 -39.54 12.34
CA ALA A 226 -58.04 -38.48 12.28
C ALA A 226 -58.50 -37.36 11.33
N VAL A 227 -58.27 -36.10 11.70
CA VAL A 227 -58.51 -34.95 10.82
C VAL A 227 -57.30 -34.79 9.93
N THR A 228 -57.51 -34.97 8.64
CA THR A 228 -56.47 -34.79 7.63
C THR A 228 -56.73 -33.55 6.78
N GLU A 229 -55.66 -32.83 6.43
CA GLU A 229 -55.69 -31.73 5.49
C GLU A 229 -54.69 -31.95 4.35
N GLN A 230 -55.04 -31.49 3.15
CA GLN A 230 -54.15 -31.59 1.98
C GLN A 230 -53.16 -30.42 2.01
N ARG A 231 -51.88 -30.71 2.29
CA ARG A 231 -50.81 -29.71 2.23
C ARG A 231 -50.02 -29.83 0.95
N HIS A 232 -49.67 -28.68 0.35
CA HIS A 232 -48.83 -28.63 -0.83
C HIS A 232 -47.42 -29.12 -0.49
N SER A 233 -46.86 -30.02 -1.31
CA SER A 233 -45.52 -30.55 -1.11
C SER A 233 -44.46 -29.45 -1.22
N TYR A 234 -43.51 -29.41 -0.28
CA TYR A 234 -42.36 -28.50 -0.35
C TYR A 234 -41.39 -28.88 -1.47
N SER A 235 -41.42 -30.14 -1.94
CA SER A 235 -40.64 -30.67 -3.06
C SER A 235 -41.46 -30.77 -4.36
N CYS A 236 -42.55 -29.99 -4.48
CA CYS A 236 -43.43 -30.03 -5.64
C CYS A 236 -42.67 -29.72 -6.95
N GLN A 237 -42.57 -30.73 -7.80
CA GLN A 237 -41.82 -30.67 -9.06
C GLN A 237 -42.34 -29.59 -10.02
N LYS A 238 -43.66 -29.36 -10.06
CA LYS A 238 -44.27 -28.27 -10.84
C LYS A 238 -43.73 -26.89 -10.42
N CYS A 239 -43.69 -26.63 -9.12
CA CYS A 239 -43.21 -25.37 -8.55
C CYS A 239 -41.69 -25.24 -8.71
N GLU A 240 -40.96 -26.34 -8.62
CA GLU A 240 -39.52 -26.40 -8.89
C GLU A 240 -39.20 -26.01 -10.34
N TYR A 241 -39.93 -26.51 -11.35
CA TYR A 241 -39.72 -26.11 -12.75
C TYR A 241 -39.94 -24.62 -12.98
N LYS A 242 -40.98 -24.03 -12.37
CA LYS A 242 -41.23 -22.59 -12.43
C LYS A 242 -40.13 -21.79 -11.76
N SER A 243 -39.63 -22.27 -10.61
CA SER A 243 -38.52 -21.64 -9.90
C SER A 243 -37.22 -21.71 -10.72
N LYS A 244 -36.89 -22.87 -11.31
CA LYS A 244 -35.74 -23.04 -12.21
C LYS A 244 -35.84 -22.12 -13.42
N ALA A 245 -36.99 -22.05 -14.07
CA ALA A 245 -37.23 -21.16 -15.21
C ALA A 245 -37.08 -19.68 -14.83
N ALA A 246 -37.58 -19.27 -13.66
CA ALA A 246 -37.42 -17.91 -13.14
C ALA A 246 -35.97 -17.60 -12.72
N GLY A 247 -35.18 -18.63 -12.37
CA GLY A 247 -33.76 -18.51 -12.05
C GLY A 247 -32.83 -18.40 -13.26
N LEU A 248 -33.32 -18.70 -14.48
CA LEU A 248 -32.52 -18.56 -15.70
C LEU A 248 -32.26 -17.08 -16.02
N LYS A 249 -30.98 -16.74 -16.04
CA LYS A 249 -30.47 -15.39 -16.30
C LYS A 249 -29.36 -15.43 -17.32
N ILE A 250 -29.15 -14.31 -17.99
CA ILE A 250 -28.07 -14.10 -18.94
C ILE A 250 -27.46 -12.72 -18.73
N ASP A 251 -26.13 -12.65 -18.80
CA ASP A 251 -25.42 -11.38 -18.79
C ASP A 251 -25.51 -10.69 -20.15
N ILE A 252 -25.48 -9.36 -20.17
CA ILE A 252 -25.42 -8.60 -21.42
C ILE A 252 -24.03 -8.69 -22.05
N HIS A 253 -23.97 -8.62 -23.38
CA HIS A 253 -22.77 -8.38 -24.15
C HIS A 253 -22.86 -6.98 -24.73
N GLU A 254 -21.88 -6.14 -24.40
CA GLU A 254 -21.79 -4.77 -24.92
C GLU A 254 -20.60 -4.69 -25.87
N TRP A 255 -20.85 -4.18 -27.07
CA TRP A 255 -19.83 -3.97 -28.11
C TRP A 255 -18.68 -3.11 -27.56
N PRO A 256 -17.41 -3.49 -27.79
CA PRO A 256 -16.29 -2.84 -27.10
C PRO A 256 -16.02 -1.41 -27.58
N LEU A 257 -16.23 -1.12 -28.87
CA LEU A 257 -15.89 0.18 -29.45
C LEU A 257 -17.09 1.16 -29.48
N PRO A 258 -16.86 2.48 -29.37
CA PRO A 258 -17.91 3.49 -29.50
C PRO A 258 -18.65 3.42 -30.83
N VAL A 259 -19.87 3.96 -30.90
CA VAL A 259 -20.69 3.95 -32.14
C VAL A 259 -20.14 4.89 -33.21
N SER A 260 -19.57 6.02 -32.80
CA SER A 260 -19.02 7.02 -33.73
C SER A 260 -17.71 6.54 -34.34
N THR A 261 -17.64 6.44 -35.68
CA THR A 261 -16.43 6.07 -36.42
C THR A 261 -15.24 6.96 -36.06
N THR A 262 -15.45 8.27 -35.85
CA THR A 262 -14.38 9.18 -35.42
C THR A 262 -13.83 8.80 -34.04
N ASN A 263 -14.71 8.44 -33.09
CA ASN A 263 -14.29 7.98 -31.77
C ASN A 263 -13.61 6.61 -31.83
N GLN A 264 -14.08 5.70 -32.70
CA GLN A 264 -13.44 4.39 -32.89
C GLN A 264 -11.98 4.57 -33.32
N LYS A 265 -11.74 5.38 -34.36
CA LYS A 265 -10.39 5.67 -34.86
C LYS A 265 -9.50 6.29 -33.77
N ALA A 266 -10.02 7.27 -33.02
CA ALA A 266 -9.29 7.89 -31.92
C ALA A 266 -8.97 6.90 -30.78
N VAL A 267 -9.92 6.03 -30.42
CA VAL A 267 -9.73 4.99 -29.41
C VAL A 267 -8.65 4.01 -29.85
N VAL A 268 -8.72 3.48 -31.08
CA VAL A 268 -7.72 2.53 -31.58
C VAL A 268 -6.34 3.17 -31.67
N PHE A 269 -6.26 4.44 -32.10
CA PHE A 269 -5.02 5.21 -32.03
C PHE A 269 -4.49 5.30 -30.61
N GLU A 270 -5.29 5.71 -29.63
CA GLU A 270 -4.85 5.82 -28.23
C GLU A 270 -4.60 4.46 -27.56
N MET A 271 -5.04 3.34 -28.13
CA MET A 271 -4.60 2.02 -27.65
C MET A 271 -3.13 1.77 -28.02
N ARG A 272 -2.68 2.25 -29.19
CA ARG A 272 -1.31 2.08 -29.70
C ARG A 272 -0.79 3.34 -30.40
N PRO A 273 -0.63 4.47 -29.69
CA PRO A 273 -0.14 5.68 -30.31
C PRO A 273 1.34 5.49 -30.67
N PRO A 274 1.81 6.17 -31.72
CA PRO A 274 3.20 6.06 -32.14
C PRO A 274 4.14 6.52 -31.03
N PHE A 275 5.21 5.77 -30.79
CA PHE A 275 6.07 5.94 -29.61
C PHE A 275 6.58 7.39 -29.46
N SER A 276 7.23 7.94 -30.48
CA SER A 276 7.79 9.30 -30.45
C SER A 276 6.72 10.39 -30.39
N PHE A 277 5.49 10.11 -30.83
CA PHE A 277 4.36 11.03 -30.69
C PHE A 277 3.96 11.22 -29.22
N ILE A 278 4.03 10.18 -28.40
CA ILE A 278 3.72 10.26 -26.96
C ILE A 278 4.65 11.28 -26.30
N HIS A 279 5.95 11.10 -26.46
CA HIS A 279 6.96 12.00 -25.88
C HIS A 279 6.87 13.42 -26.45
N TRP A 280 6.56 13.56 -27.74
CA TRP A 280 6.28 14.87 -28.32
C TRP A 280 5.09 15.56 -27.65
N ARG A 281 3.97 14.85 -27.50
CA ARG A 281 2.75 15.40 -26.89
C ARG A 281 3.02 15.78 -25.43
N ASP A 282 3.58 14.87 -24.66
CA ASP A 282 3.84 15.09 -23.23
C ASP A 282 4.87 16.21 -23.01
N SER A 283 5.91 16.31 -23.86
CA SER A 283 6.87 17.42 -23.83
C SER A 283 6.27 18.78 -24.13
N LEU A 284 5.28 18.87 -25.03
CA LEU A 284 4.59 20.12 -25.31
C LEU A 284 3.78 20.58 -24.10
N VAL A 285 3.12 19.64 -23.40
CA VAL A 285 2.40 19.98 -22.16
C VAL A 285 3.38 20.38 -21.06
N PHE A 286 4.47 19.64 -20.89
CA PHE A 286 5.53 19.97 -19.94
C PHE A 286 6.10 21.37 -20.19
N LEU A 287 6.46 21.69 -21.44
CA LEU A 287 6.98 23.01 -21.80
C LEU A 287 5.97 24.11 -21.45
N ARG A 288 4.70 23.95 -21.82
CA ARG A 288 3.67 24.96 -21.56
C ARG A 288 3.40 25.14 -20.07
N ILE A 289 3.25 24.06 -19.33
CA ILE A 289 2.78 24.11 -17.93
C ILE A 289 3.94 24.24 -16.95
N ASN A 290 4.94 23.38 -17.07
CA ASN A 290 6.02 23.25 -16.10
C ASN A 290 7.14 24.28 -16.32
N VAL A 291 7.44 24.61 -17.58
CA VAL A 291 8.53 25.55 -17.93
C VAL A 291 8.00 26.97 -18.08
N LEU A 292 6.99 27.18 -18.92
CA LEU A 292 6.50 28.51 -19.30
C LEU A 292 5.35 29.02 -18.45
N GLN A 293 4.75 28.17 -17.61
CA GLN A 293 3.64 28.50 -16.72
C GLN A 293 2.45 29.16 -17.44
N ALA A 294 2.20 28.73 -18.68
CA ALA A 294 1.15 29.27 -19.53
C ALA A 294 -0.26 29.04 -18.95
N GLU A 295 -1.20 29.92 -19.29
CA GLU A 295 -2.62 29.74 -18.94
C GLU A 295 -3.14 28.44 -19.57
N TYR A 296 -3.60 27.53 -18.72
CA TYR A 296 -4.16 26.25 -19.15
C TYR A 296 -5.67 26.32 -19.06
N THR A 297 -6.34 26.36 -20.21
CA THR A 297 -7.80 26.34 -20.31
C THR A 297 -8.27 24.91 -20.55
N MET A 298 -8.43 24.12 -19.48
CA MET A 298 -9.21 22.88 -19.59
C MET A 298 -10.66 23.09 -19.19
N GLY A 299 -11.53 22.39 -19.92
CA GLY A 299 -12.92 22.22 -19.55
C GLY A 299 -13.07 21.48 -18.22
N MET A 300 -14.24 21.66 -17.61
CA MET A 300 -14.62 21.09 -16.31
C MET A 300 -14.26 19.60 -16.16
N ARG A 301 -13.94 19.22 -14.92
CA ARG A 301 -13.61 17.85 -14.53
C ARG A 301 -14.69 16.84 -14.95
N ALA A 302 -14.25 15.65 -15.37
CA ALA A 302 -15.12 14.53 -15.71
C ALA A 302 -16.02 14.11 -14.54
N ARG A 303 -17.33 13.97 -14.79
CA ARG A 303 -18.33 13.61 -13.76
C ARG A 303 -18.22 12.18 -13.24
N ALA A 304 -17.65 11.28 -14.04
CA ALA A 304 -17.32 9.91 -13.70
C ALA A 304 -16.10 9.48 -14.51
N GLN A 305 -15.40 8.45 -14.05
CA GLN A 305 -14.13 8.04 -14.63
C GLN A 305 -14.18 6.59 -15.09
N HIS A 306 -14.22 6.41 -16.41
CA HIS A 306 -13.99 5.13 -17.08
C HIS A 306 -12.84 5.29 -18.07
N PRO A 307 -11.58 5.29 -17.59
CA PRO A 307 -10.39 5.36 -18.43
C PRO A 307 -10.34 4.23 -19.44
N LEU A 308 -9.82 4.51 -20.64
CA LEU A 308 -9.56 3.47 -21.64
C LEU A 308 -8.56 2.41 -21.13
N SER A 309 -7.63 2.79 -20.24
CA SER A 309 -6.64 1.88 -19.65
C SER A 309 -7.24 0.81 -18.75
N THR A 310 -8.44 1.02 -18.20
CA THR A 310 -9.11 0.07 -17.31
C THR A 310 -10.31 -0.64 -17.97
N ASP A 311 -10.56 -0.38 -19.25
CA ASP A 311 -11.58 -1.09 -20.01
C ASP A 311 -11.12 -2.54 -20.29
N GLU A 312 -11.66 -3.53 -19.59
CA GLU A 312 -11.26 -4.94 -19.72
C GLU A 312 -11.40 -5.51 -21.14
N LYS A 313 -12.28 -4.95 -21.97
CA LYS A 313 -12.49 -5.41 -23.35
C LYS A 313 -11.43 -4.85 -24.29
N LEU A 314 -11.00 -3.61 -24.07
CA LEU A 314 -10.04 -2.91 -24.93
C LEU A 314 -8.60 -2.97 -24.40
N ALA A 315 -8.38 -2.94 -23.09
CA ALA A 315 -7.06 -2.88 -22.44
C ALA A 315 -6.13 -4.02 -22.87
N ARG A 316 -6.68 -5.21 -23.16
CA ARG A 316 -5.94 -6.38 -23.67
C ARG A 316 -5.22 -6.14 -25.01
N PHE A 317 -5.64 -5.13 -25.76
CA PHE A 317 -5.05 -4.78 -27.05
C PHE A 317 -4.13 -3.56 -26.98
N ALA A 318 -4.18 -2.80 -25.88
CA ALA A 318 -3.41 -1.58 -25.68
C ALA A 318 -1.94 -1.88 -25.33
N THR A 319 -1.05 -0.95 -25.67
CA THR A 319 0.38 -1.04 -25.37
C THR A 319 0.86 0.18 -24.56
N GLY A 320 1.62 -0.06 -23.50
CA GLY A 320 2.13 0.96 -22.59
C GLY A 320 1.16 1.28 -21.45
N GLN A 321 1.70 1.41 -20.23
CA GLN A 321 0.94 1.74 -19.03
C GLN A 321 1.25 3.17 -18.60
N HIS A 322 0.19 3.94 -18.34
CA HIS A 322 0.23 5.31 -17.80
C HIS A 322 0.72 6.40 -18.78
N ARG A 323 -0.18 7.34 -19.12
CA ARG A 323 0.12 8.49 -19.98
C ARG A 323 -0.56 9.72 -19.40
N ARG A 324 0.08 10.88 -19.50
CA ARG A 324 -0.45 12.16 -18.99
C ARG A 324 -1.77 12.52 -19.67
N ILE A 325 -1.80 12.47 -21.00
CA ILE A 325 -3.01 12.63 -21.78
C ILE A 325 -3.50 11.26 -22.25
N GLY A 326 -4.74 10.93 -21.87
CA GLY A 326 -5.41 9.68 -22.27
C GLY A 326 -6.88 9.89 -22.59
N LEU A 327 -7.57 8.79 -22.91
CA LEU A 327 -9.02 8.79 -23.13
C LEU A 327 -9.77 8.32 -21.89
N LEU A 328 -10.87 9.02 -21.60
CA LEU A 328 -11.75 8.73 -20.49
C LEU A 328 -13.21 8.93 -20.90
N SER A 329 -14.08 8.02 -20.48
CA SER A 329 -15.52 8.20 -20.57
C SER A 329 -16.15 8.58 -19.24
N GLU A 330 -17.10 9.52 -19.27
CA GLU A 330 -17.99 9.81 -18.15
C GLU A 330 -19.22 8.88 -18.11
N ASP A 331 -19.49 8.18 -19.20
CA ASP A 331 -20.62 7.28 -19.29
C ASP A 331 -20.20 5.90 -18.77
N LYS A 332 -21.00 5.32 -17.89
CA LYS A 332 -20.73 3.99 -17.32
C LYS A 332 -20.89 2.92 -18.41
N PRO A 333 -19.97 1.95 -18.52
CA PRO A 333 -20.19 0.80 -19.40
C PRO A 333 -21.43 0.04 -18.94
N HIS A 334 -22.18 -0.53 -19.87
CA HIS A 334 -23.42 -1.24 -19.53
C HIS A 334 -23.16 -2.41 -18.56
N THR A 335 -22.00 -3.07 -18.69
CA THR A 335 -21.55 -4.16 -17.79
C THR A 335 -21.32 -3.70 -16.34
N GLY A 336 -21.06 -2.40 -16.14
CA GLY A 336 -20.90 -1.77 -14.83
C GLY A 336 -22.20 -1.29 -14.18
N THR A 337 -23.37 -1.60 -14.77
CA THR A 337 -24.69 -1.18 -14.25
C THR A 337 -25.44 -2.33 -13.57
N HIS A 338 -26.45 -2.00 -12.76
CA HIS A 338 -27.36 -2.99 -12.16
C HIS A 338 -28.15 -3.82 -13.20
N ARG A 339 -28.11 -3.41 -14.48
CA ARG A 339 -28.77 -4.07 -15.61
C ARG A 339 -27.86 -5.07 -16.34
N LYS A 340 -26.66 -5.36 -15.79
CA LYS A 340 -25.68 -6.28 -16.40
C LYS A 340 -26.20 -7.71 -16.60
N THR A 341 -27.18 -8.12 -15.80
CA THR A 341 -27.80 -9.44 -15.86
C THR A 341 -29.31 -9.30 -16.07
N MET A 342 -29.88 -10.11 -16.97
CA MET A 342 -31.30 -10.05 -17.35
C MET A 342 -31.97 -11.42 -17.23
N ASP A 343 -33.24 -11.43 -16.81
CA ASP A 343 -34.07 -12.63 -16.81
C ASP A 343 -34.36 -13.06 -18.26
N ILE A 344 -34.23 -14.36 -18.55
CA ILE A 344 -34.45 -14.90 -19.91
C ILE A 344 -35.84 -14.58 -20.45
N SER A 345 -36.85 -14.53 -19.57
CA SER A 345 -38.22 -14.18 -19.93
C SER A 345 -38.38 -12.79 -20.58
N LYS A 346 -37.44 -11.87 -20.34
CA LYS A 346 -37.45 -10.49 -20.87
C LYS A 346 -36.36 -10.26 -21.92
N ALA A 347 -35.50 -11.25 -22.13
CA ALA A 347 -34.30 -11.15 -22.95
C ALA A 347 -34.63 -11.21 -24.44
N THR A 348 -34.16 -10.21 -25.18
CA THR A 348 -34.19 -10.15 -26.64
C THR A 348 -32.78 -9.88 -27.15
N ASP A 349 -32.52 -10.24 -28.39
CA ASP A 349 -31.20 -10.08 -29.02
C ASP A 349 -30.69 -8.64 -28.90
N ALA A 350 -31.58 -7.67 -29.15
CA ALA A 350 -31.27 -6.24 -29.03
C ALA A 350 -31.07 -5.74 -27.58
N LYS A 351 -31.56 -6.47 -26.57
CA LYS A 351 -31.35 -6.13 -25.14
C LYS A 351 -30.13 -6.83 -24.54
N ILE A 352 -29.73 -7.96 -25.11
CA ILE A 352 -28.55 -8.71 -24.67
C ILE A 352 -27.31 -8.20 -25.39
N CYS A 353 -27.38 -7.93 -26.69
CA CYS A 353 -26.27 -7.40 -27.47
C CYS A 353 -26.43 -5.88 -27.66
N LEU A 354 -25.82 -5.10 -26.76
CA LEU A 354 -25.89 -3.65 -26.77
C LEU A 354 -24.71 -3.03 -27.53
N ALA A 355 -24.93 -1.84 -28.09
CA ALA A 355 -23.83 -0.98 -28.51
C ALA A 355 -23.03 -0.47 -27.29
N SER A 356 -21.80 -0.02 -27.50
CA SER A 356 -21.00 0.57 -26.42
C SER A 356 -21.71 1.78 -25.82
N GLY A 357 -21.87 1.78 -24.49
CA GLY A 357 -22.33 2.95 -23.75
C GLY A 357 -21.25 4.00 -23.52
N LEU A 358 -20.00 3.70 -23.88
CA LEU A 358 -18.84 4.55 -23.61
C LEU A 358 -18.70 5.65 -24.66
N ASN A 359 -18.53 6.88 -24.16
CA ASN A 359 -18.22 8.07 -24.94
C ASN A 359 -16.87 8.63 -24.47
N TYR A 360 -15.79 8.24 -25.14
CA TYR A 360 -14.44 8.67 -24.79
C TYR A 360 -14.17 10.11 -25.20
N LYS A 361 -13.46 10.84 -24.34
CA LYS A 361 -12.88 12.16 -24.59
C LYS A 361 -11.47 12.21 -24.04
N TYR A 362 -10.64 13.10 -24.58
CA TYR A 362 -9.32 13.36 -24.02
C TYR A 362 -9.41 13.97 -22.63
N TYR A 363 -8.55 13.51 -21.74
CA TYR A 363 -8.42 13.99 -20.37
C TYR A 363 -6.94 14.03 -20.00
N ASP A 364 -6.54 15.07 -19.26
CA ASP A 364 -5.22 15.18 -18.63
C ASP A 364 -5.34 14.62 -17.20
N SER A 365 -4.60 13.56 -16.90
CA SER A 365 -4.65 12.88 -15.61
C SER A 365 -4.00 13.68 -14.48
N ASP A 366 -3.25 14.75 -14.78
CA ASP A 366 -2.59 15.56 -13.77
C ASP A 366 -3.56 16.60 -13.16
N THR A 367 -3.78 16.52 -11.83
CA THR A 367 -4.63 17.47 -11.10
C THR A 367 -4.02 18.85 -10.94
N VAL A 368 -2.72 19.04 -11.21
CA VAL A 368 -2.05 20.35 -11.19
C VAL A 368 -2.71 21.33 -12.16
N VAL A 369 -3.24 20.84 -13.28
CA VAL A 369 -4.04 21.61 -14.23
C VAL A 369 -5.26 22.27 -13.58
N LEU A 370 -5.98 21.54 -12.73
CA LEU A 370 -7.16 22.08 -12.07
C LEU A 370 -6.78 23.16 -11.07
N PHE A 371 -5.66 22.99 -10.36
CA PHE A 371 -5.13 24.06 -9.52
C PHE A 371 -4.75 25.28 -10.35
N GLN A 372 -4.14 25.10 -11.53
CA GLN A 372 -3.85 26.22 -12.42
C GLN A 372 -5.13 26.98 -12.78
N CYS A 373 -6.21 26.28 -13.18
CA CYS A 373 -7.48 26.94 -13.49
C CYS A 373 -8.09 27.70 -12.28
N ILE A 374 -7.96 27.15 -11.07
CA ILE A 374 -8.49 27.77 -9.84
C ILE A 374 -7.69 29.02 -9.45
N TYR A 375 -6.36 28.99 -9.58
CA TYR A 375 -5.48 30.02 -9.04
C TYR A 375 -4.95 31.02 -10.08
N GLN A 376 -5.05 30.73 -11.38
CA GLN A 376 -4.65 31.68 -12.43
C GLN A 376 -5.40 33.00 -12.32
N ALA A 377 -4.72 34.12 -12.58
CA ALA A 377 -5.32 35.44 -12.49
C ALA A 377 -6.33 35.71 -13.62
N GLY A 378 -6.11 35.17 -14.82
CA GLY A 378 -6.93 35.40 -16.01
C GLY A 378 -6.78 36.82 -16.59
N SER A 379 -7.56 37.13 -17.63
CA SER A 379 -7.53 38.44 -18.32
C SER A 379 -7.78 39.62 -17.39
N ALA A 380 -7.07 40.73 -17.61
CA ALA A 380 -7.21 41.93 -16.79
C ALA A 380 -8.63 42.51 -16.82
N SER A 381 -9.07 43.06 -15.69
CA SER A 381 -10.27 43.89 -15.56
C SER A 381 -10.01 45.02 -14.54
N ASN A 382 -10.98 45.90 -14.33
CA ASN A 382 -10.90 46.97 -13.31
C ASN A 382 -11.20 46.48 -11.88
N ASP A 383 -11.34 45.16 -11.69
CA ASP A 383 -11.64 44.51 -10.41
C ASP A 383 -10.51 43.53 -10.05
N VAL A 384 -10.22 43.38 -8.76
CA VAL A 384 -9.28 42.39 -8.21
C VAL A 384 -9.67 40.96 -8.61
N LEU A 385 -10.97 40.70 -8.82
CA LEU A 385 -11.50 39.43 -9.31
C LEU A 385 -11.06 39.11 -10.74
N ARG A 386 -10.68 40.12 -11.53
CA ARG A 386 -10.37 39.98 -12.97
C ARG A 386 -11.54 39.36 -13.74
N VAL A 387 -11.37 39.09 -15.04
CA VAL A 387 -12.48 38.51 -15.84
C VAL A 387 -12.78 37.06 -15.39
N GLY A 388 -11.75 36.31 -15.04
CA GLY A 388 -11.86 34.88 -14.74
C GLY A 388 -12.62 34.54 -13.45
N HIS A 389 -12.59 35.42 -12.43
CA HIS A 389 -13.23 35.15 -11.13
C HIS A 389 -14.41 36.07 -10.82
N ALA A 390 -14.93 36.82 -11.79
CA ALA A 390 -16.07 37.71 -11.59
C ALA A 390 -17.29 37.00 -10.97
N PHE A 391 -17.48 35.70 -11.26
CA PHE A 391 -18.57 34.90 -10.69
C PHE A 391 -18.46 34.72 -9.16
N CYS A 392 -17.25 34.80 -8.57
CA CYS A 392 -17.05 34.71 -7.12
C CYS A 392 -17.63 35.92 -6.37
N GLY A 393 -17.76 37.06 -7.08
CA GLY A 393 -18.33 38.30 -6.54
C GLY A 393 -19.86 38.31 -6.51
N ASP A 394 -20.54 37.43 -7.27
CA ASP A 394 -22.00 37.29 -7.24
C ASP A 394 -22.43 36.28 -6.15
N PRO A 395 -23.13 36.72 -5.08
CA PRO A 395 -23.52 35.84 -3.99
C PRO A 395 -24.38 34.65 -4.42
N ASN A 396 -25.22 34.81 -5.45
CA ASN A 396 -26.09 33.73 -5.94
C ASN A 396 -25.30 32.64 -6.66
N SER A 397 -24.39 33.03 -7.55
CA SER A 397 -23.48 32.12 -8.24
C SER A 397 -22.54 31.42 -7.25
N ALA A 398 -21.98 32.16 -6.30
CA ALA A 398 -21.12 31.63 -5.25
C ALA A 398 -21.85 30.59 -4.37
N ALA A 399 -23.07 30.91 -3.91
CA ALA A 399 -23.90 29.99 -3.12
C ALA A 399 -24.22 28.71 -3.91
N LYS A 400 -24.57 28.85 -5.20
CA LYS A 400 -24.86 27.70 -6.06
C LYS A 400 -23.64 26.82 -6.25
N LEU A 401 -22.47 27.39 -6.49
CA LEU A 401 -21.23 26.62 -6.59
C LEU A 401 -20.94 25.85 -5.31
N LEU A 402 -21.03 26.51 -4.15
CA LEU A 402 -20.78 25.86 -2.86
C LEU A 402 -21.79 24.74 -2.57
N MET A 403 -23.06 24.93 -2.95
CA MET A 403 -24.09 23.89 -2.86
C MET A 403 -23.73 22.65 -3.70
N GLU A 404 -23.30 22.85 -4.95
CA GLU A 404 -22.87 21.74 -5.83
C GLU A 404 -21.62 21.04 -5.30
N LEU A 405 -20.67 21.78 -4.70
CA LEU A 405 -19.52 21.20 -3.99
C LEU A 405 -19.97 20.32 -2.81
N GLY A 406 -21.01 20.71 -2.08
CA GLY A 406 -21.65 19.91 -1.03
C GLY A 406 -22.28 18.61 -1.54
N VAL A 407 -22.94 18.66 -2.70
CA VAL A 407 -23.48 17.46 -3.36
C VAL A 407 -22.34 16.54 -3.83
N ALA A 408 -21.27 17.12 -4.38
CA ALA A 408 -20.13 16.36 -4.88
C ALA A 408 -19.34 15.67 -3.75
N LEU A 409 -19.15 16.35 -2.61
CA LEU A 409 -18.47 15.79 -1.44
C LEU A 409 -19.20 14.54 -0.91
N ARG A 410 -20.52 14.60 -0.76
CA ARG A 410 -21.34 13.46 -0.31
C ARG A 410 -21.27 12.23 -1.21
N ARG A 411 -20.90 12.39 -2.48
CA ARG A 411 -20.74 11.26 -3.42
C ARG A 411 -19.42 10.53 -3.22
N ILE A 412 -18.41 11.21 -2.67
CA ILE A 412 -17.06 10.66 -2.53
C ILE A 412 -16.74 10.28 -1.09
N GLU A 413 -17.48 10.74 -0.08
CA GLU A 413 -17.15 10.57 1.35
C GLU A 413 -16.86 9.12 1.78
N GLY A 414 -17.47 8.11 1.15
CA GLY A 414 -17.19 6.69 1.41
C GLY A 414 -16.12 6.04 0.53
N ASN A 415 -15.38 6.82 -0.27
CA ASN A 415 -14.38 6.31 -1.20
C ASN A 415 -13.05 7.08 -1.09
N TRP A 416 -12.16 6.59 -0.23
CA TRP A 416 -10.83 7.15 -0.03
C TRP A 416 -9.96 7.16 -1.30
N GLU A 417 -10.26 6.37 -2.34
CA GLU A 417 -9.53 6.44 -3.61
C GLU A 417 -9.76 7.78 -4.34
N SER A 418 -10.78 8.55 -3.94
CA SER A 418 -11.12 9.85 -4.52
C SER A 418 -10.32 11.02 -3.93
N THR A 419 -9.07 10.82 -3.47
CA THR A 419 -8.22 11.86 -2.83
C THR A 419 -8.07 13.11 -3.69
N GLN A 420 -7.79 12.91 -4.96
CA GLN A 420 -7.66 13.96 -5.96
C GLN A 420 -8.94 14.81 -6.06
N ALA A 421 -10.11 14.21 -5.82
CA ALA A 421 -11.36 14.94 -5.80
C ALA A 421 -11.48 15.90 -4.63
N LEU A 422 -11.16 15.41 -3.44
CA LEU A 422 -11.24 16.17 -2.22
C LEU A 422 -10.30 17.38 -2.27
N SER A 423 -9.07 17.19 -2.79
CA SER A 423 -8.10 18.28 -2.96
C SER A 423 -8.60 19.40 -3.87
N VAL A 424 -9.26 19.05 -4.99
CA VAL A 424 -9.88 20.03 -5.88
C VAL A 424 -11.04 20.76 -5.21
N PHE A 425 -11.91 20.04 -4.52
CA PHE A 425 -13.06 20.65 -3.81
C PHE A 425 -12.62 21.64 -2.73
N ILE A 426 -11.59 21.27 -1.96
CA ILE A 426 -10.94 22.14 -0.98
C ILE A 426 -10.38 23.39 -1.67
N SER A 427 -9.65 23.23 -2.77
CA SER A 427 -9.05 24.35 -3.49
C SER A 427 -10.11 25.33 -4.04
N ILE A 428 -11.22 24.82 -4.59
CA ILE A 428 -12.32 25.66 -5.08
C ILE A 428 -12.97 26.42 -3.90
N ALA A 429 -13.28 25.73 -2.79
CA ALA A 429 -13.90 26.36 -1.62
C ALA A 429 -12.98 27.40 -0.96
N ALA A 430 -11.67 27.11 -0.85
CA ALA A 430 -10.67 28.05 -0.36
C ALA A 430 -10.56 29.29 -1.28
N ARG A 431 -10.57 29.09 -2.60
CA ARG A 431 -10.56 30.20 -3.55
C ARG A 431 -11.83 31.06 -3.47
N LEU A 432 -13.00 30.43 -3.34
CA LEU A 432 -14.28 31.12 -3.17
C LEU A 432 -14.31 31.91 -1.86
N LEU A 433 -13.77 31.36 -0.77
CA LEU A 433 -13.61 32.05 0.51
C LEU A 433 -12.75 33.32 0.39
N THR A 434 -11.63 33.26 -0.33
CA THR A 434 -10.71 34.39 -0.52
C THR A 434 -11.32 35.49 -1.40
N LEU A 435 -12.07 35.12 -2.44
CA LEU A 435 -12.56 36.08 -3.43
C LEU A 435 -13.99 36.57 -3.17
N SER A 436 -14.77 35.95 -2.29
CA SER A 436 -16.12 36.39 -2.01
C SER A 436 -16.13 37.62 -1.10
N SER A 437 -16.93 38.62 -1.46
CA SER A 437 -17.20 39.81 -0.65
C SER A 437 -18.29 39.60 0.41
N SER A 438 -19.04 38.49 0.36
CA SER A 438 -20.16 38.22 1.25
C SER A 438 -19.75 37.40 2.47
N ASP A 439 -19.93 37.95 3.68
CA ASP A 439 -19.61 37.24 4.92
C ASP A 439 -20.42 35.95 5.13
N ASN A 440 -21.64 35.89 4.60
CA ASN A 440 -22.46 34.67 4.61
C ASN A 440 -21.81 33.55 3.79
N ILE A 441 -21.30 33.88 2.60
CA ILE A 441 -20.60 32.92 1.73
C ILE A 441 -19.28 32.50 2.36
N ARG A 442 -18.53 33.44 2.94
CA ARG A 442 -17.26 33.15 3.63
C ARG A 442 -17.48 32.19 4.81
N SER A 443 -18.51 32.43 5.62
CA SER A 443 -18.88 31.54 6.73
C SER A 443 -19.30 30.15 6.24
N ALA A 444 -20.09 30.09 5.16
CA ALA A 444 -20.48 28.81 4.55
C ALA A 444 -19.28 28.04 3.96
N CYS A 445 -18.30 28.74 3.36
CA CYS A 445 -17.07 28.11 2.88
C CYS A 445 -16.23 27.54 4.03
N LEU A 446 -16.14 28.25 5.17
CA LEU A 446 -15.44 27.75 6.35
C LEU A 446 -16.08 26.47 6.90
N ALA A 447 -17.42 26.44 7.01
CA ALA A 447 -18.17 25.25 7.41
C ALA A 447 -18.00 24.08 6.41
N TYR A 448 -17.96 24.37 5.11
CA TYR A 448 -17.69 23.36 4.09
C TYR A 448 -16.27 22.78 4.23
N LEU A 449 -15.25 23.64 4.40
CA LEU A 449 -13.87 23.21 4.60
C LEU A 449 -13.71 22.38 5.88
N GLU A 450 -14.45 22.70 6.94
CA GLU A 450 -14.52 21.86 8.14
C GLU A 450 -15.09 20.47 7.84
N GLY A 451 -16.20 20.38 7.09
CA GLY A 451 -16.74 19.09 6.63
C GLY A 451 -15.74 18.29 5.80
N THR A 452 -14.94 18.93 4.95
CA THR A 452 -13.90 18.23 4.17
C THR A 452 -12.78 17.66 5.05
N ARG A 453 -12.47 18.30 6.19
CA ARG A 453 -11.48 17.77 7.15
C ARG A 453 -11.97 16.52 7.84
N VAL A 454 -13.26 16.46 8.20
CA VAL A 454 -13.87 15.25 8.78
C VAL A 454 -13.74 14.08 7.81
N VAL A 455 -14.13 14.26 6.55
CA VAL A 455 -13.99 13.23 5.50
C VAL A 455 -12.53 12.78 5.34
N ALA A 456 -11.57 13.72 5.35
CA ALA A 456 -10.15 13.37 5.25
C ALA A 456 -9.66 12.55 6.45
N LEU A 457 -10.13 12.87 7.67
CA LEU A 457 -9.78 12.11 8.88
C LEU A 457 -10.37 10.71 8.87
N ASP A 458 -11.62 10.55 8.43
CA ASP A 458 -12.26 9.25 8.27
C ASP A 458 -11.45 8.38 7.30
N TRP A 459 -11.05 8.93 6.14
CA TRP A 459 -10.19 8.23 5.19
C TRP A 459 -8.82 7.88 5.76
N MET A 460 -8.21 8.76 6.56
CA MET A 460 -6.95 8.45 7.24
C MET A 460 -7.10 7.28 8.22
N SER A 461 -8.25 7.16 8.89
CA SER A 461 -8.56 6.03 9.77
C SER A 461 -8.73 4.74 8.96
N ASP A 462 -9.57 4.75 7.91
CA ASP A 462 -9.80 3.60 7.03
C ASP A 462 -8.50 3.06 6.43
N LEU A 463 -7.63 3.95 5.94
CA LEU A 463 -6.32 3.58 5.39
C LEU A 463 -5.41 2.97 6.46
N SER A 464 -5.48 3.45 7.70
CA SER A 464 -4.70 2.89 8.82
C SER A 464 -5.17 1.50 9.23
N ASP A 465 -6.48 1.23 9.15
CA ASP A 465 -7.05 -0.07 9.49
C ASP A 465 -6.79 -1.09 8.38
N ASN A 466 -6.95 -0.70 7.12
CA ASN A 466 -6.60 -1.54 5.97
C ASN A 466 -5.11 -1.92 5.96
N ALA A 467 -4.22 -0.99 6.33
CA ALA A 467 -2.78 -1.23 6.42
C ALA A 467 -2.38 -2.31 7.45
N GLN A 468 -3.27 -2.71 8.38
CA GLN A 468 -3.01 -3.75 9.38
C GLN A 468 -3.32 -5.16 8.86
N HIS A 469 -4.14 -5.27 7.81
CA HIS A 469 -4.64 -6.55 7.29
C HIS A 469 -3.89 -7.05 6.05
N VAL A 470 -2.88 -6.30 5.59
CA VAL A 470 -2.16 -6.54 4.34
C VAL A 470 -0.68 -6.85 4.60
N SER A 471 -0.05 -7.59 3.69
CA SER A 471 1.38 -7.88 3.68
C SER A 471 2.25 -6.61 3.60
N SER A 472 3.55 -6.71 3.89
CA SER A 472 4.46 -5.55 3.95
C SER A 472 4.52 -4.72 2.68
N GLU A 473 4.43 -5.36 1.50
CA GLU A 473 4.48 -4.65 0.22
C GLU A 473 3.23 -3.78 0.03
N GLY A 474 2.03 -4.32 0.28
CA GLY A 474 0.80 -3.53 0.20
C GLY A 474 0.65 -2.48 1.31
N ARG A 475 1.23 -2.71 2.50
CA ARG A 475 1.19 -1.74 3.61
C ARG A 475 1.86 -0.41 3.26
N SER A 476 2.94 -0.41 2.46
CA SER A 476 3.62 0.83 2.06
C SER A 476 2.71 1.75 1.25
N ASP A 477 1.89 1.17 0.36
CA ASP A 477 0.97 1.92 -0.49
C ASP A 477 -0.15 2.57 0.32
N TYR A 478 -0.74 1.85 1.28
CA TYR A 478 -1.73 2.42 2.21
C TYR A 478 -1.14 3.55 3.07
N MET A 479 0.10 3.41 3.54
CA MET A 479 0.76 4.45 4.33
C MET A 479 1.11 5.69 3.49
N SER A 480 1.57 5.49 2.26
CA SER A 480 1.78 6.58 1.29
C SER A 480 0.47 7.33 1.02
N LYS A 481 -0.62 6.58 0.78
CA LYS A 481 -1.94 7.16 0.52
C LYS A 481 -2.49 7.91 1.74
N ARG A 482 -2.31 7.37 2.93
CA ARG A 482 -2.69 8.04 4.20
C ARG A 482 -1.97 9.38 4.36
N ALA A 483 -0.69 9.43 3.99
CA ALA A 483 0.10 10.65 4.05
C ALA A 483 -0.34 11.70 3.00
N GLU A 484 -0.73 11.27 1.80
CA GLU A 484 -1.35 12.14 0.79
C GLU A 484 -2.66 12.74 1.32
N VAL A 485 -3.54 11.94 1.93
CA VAL A 485 -4.79 12.45 2.54
C VAL A 485 -4.50 13.45 3.66
N ALA A 486 -3.49 13.21 4.48
CA ALA A 486 -3.07 14.16 5.51
C ALA A 486 -2.64 15.51 4.91
N LEU A 487 -1.90 15.51 3.79
CA LEU A 487 -1.53 16.73 3.06
C LEU A 487 -2.76 17.49 2.53
N ILE A 488 -3.74 16.76 1.99
CA ILE A 488 -5.01 17.35 1.52
C ILE A 488 -5.77 17.98 2.68
N CYS A 489 -5.82 17.30 3.83
CA CYS A 489 -6.44 17.85 5.04
C CYS A 489 -5.75 19.13 5.51
N ILE A 490 -4.41 19.18 5.47
CA ILE A 490 -3.62 20.38 5.78
C ILE A 490 -3.96 21.52 4.80
N ASP A 491 -4.09 21.24 3.51
CA ASP A 491 -4.39 22.27 2.49
C ASP A 491 -5.79 22.90 2.67
N SER A 492 -6.72 22.23 3.38
CA SER A 492 -8.01 22.83 3.75
C SER A 492 -7.90 24.04 4.70
N LEU A 493 -6.75 24.19 5.35
CA LEU A 493 -6.40 25.31 6.21
C LEU A 493 -5.51 26.33 5.50
N ASN A 494 -5.16 26.11 4.22
CA ASN A 494 -4.38 27.04 3.42
C ASN A 494 -5.24 28.17 2.85
N ILE A 495 -5.80 28.96 3.77
CA ILE A 495 -6.68 30.11 3.52
C ILE A 495 -6.01 31.40 3.98
N ASP A 496 -6.64 32.57 3.81
CA ASP A 496 -6.08 33.87 4.22
C ASP A 496 -5.86 33.99 5.75
N ASP A 497 -4.96 34.88 6.18
CA ASP A 497 -4.51 34.96 7.59
C ASP A 497 -5.64 35.24 8.59
N VAL A 498 -6.60 36.10 8.23
CA VAL A 498 -7.73 36.45 9.11
C VAL A 498 -8.64 35.25 9.39
N PRO A 499 -9.24 34.57 8.37
CA PRO A 499 -10.06 33.39 8.64
C PRO A 499 -9.22 32.22 9.22
N LEU A 500 -7.94 32.09 8.84
CA LEU A 500 -7.04 31.10 9.41
C LEU A 500 -6.87 31.26 10.93
N ALA A 501 -6.65 32.49 11.40
CA ALA A 501 -6.54 32.77 12.84
C ALA A 501 -7.82 32.40 13.60
N THR A 502 -9.00 32.68 13.02
CA THR A 502 -10.29 32.29 13.60
C THR A 502 -10.44 30.78 13.71
N VAL A 503 -10.04 30.03 12.66
CA VAL A 503 -10.12 28.57 12.68
C VAL A 503 -9.15 27.97 13.71
N LEU A 504 -7.92 28.47 13.79
CA LEU A 504 -6.90 27.97 14.73
C LEU A 504 -7.14 28.36 16.19
N ALA A 505 -8.04 29.33 16.44
CA ALA A 505 -8.51 29.61 17.80
C ALA A 505 -9.32 28.44 18.37
N SER A 506 -9.96 27.63 17.51
CA SER A 506 -10.57 26.36 17.93
C SER A 506 -9.50 25.31 18.18
N SER A 507 -9.45 24.77 19.41
CA SER A 507 -8.51 23.70 19.76
C SER A 507 -8.74 22.42 18.97
N GLU A 508 -9.99 22.14 18.59
CA GLU A 508 -10.36 21.00 17.76
C GLU A 508 -9.72 21.12 16.36
N GLN A 509 -9.97 22.22 15.66
CA GLN A 509 -9.43 22.44 14.31
C GLN A 509 -7.90 22.51 14.29
N ALA A 510 -7.29 23.15 15.29
CA ALA A 510 -5.84 23.17 15.44
C ALA A 510 -5.25 21.79 15.77
N SER A 511 -5.96 20.94 16.52
CA SER A 511 -5.52 19.57 16.81
C SER A 511 -5.49 18.68 15.56
N ILE A 512 -6.44 18.88 14.64
CA ILE A 512 -6.48 18.20 13.34
C ILE A 512 -5.23 18.54 12.52
N LEU A 513 -4.86 19.83 12.46
CA LEU A 513 -3.64 20.26 11.78
C LEU A 513 -2.41 19.56 12.37
N ILE A 514 -2.30 19.52 13.69
CA ILE A 514 -1.17 18.86 14.39
C ILE A 514 -1.11 17.37 14.05
N GLN A 515 -2.23 16.65 14.14
CA GLN A 515 -2.31 15.23 13.79
C GLN A 515 -1.89 14.96 12.33
N CYS A 516 -2.36 15.78 11.39
CA CYS A 516 -2.00 15.63 9.98
C CYS A 516 -0.52 15.93 9.74
N THR A 517 0.06 16.91 10.45
CA THR A 517 1.49 17.25 10.31
C THR A 517 2.41 16.17 10.88
N ILE A 518 2.00 15.51 11.97
CA ILE A 518 2.71 14.34 12.51
C ILE A 518 2.68 13.22 11.48
N THR A 519 1.51 12.91 10.90
CA THR A 519 1.36 11.86 9.88
C THR A 519 2.21 12.16 8.62
N MET A 520 2.22 13.42 8.17
CA MET A 520 3.06 13.89 7.07
C MET A 520 4.54 13.69 7.37
N GLN A 521 4.99 14.04 8.59
CA GLN A 521 6.40 13.92 8.97
C GLN A 521 6.83 12.46 9.15
N GLU A 522 5.98 11.60 9.72
CA GLU A 522 6.22 10.15 9.83
C GLU A 522 6.44 9.49 8.45
N SER A 523 5.75 9.99 7.42
CA SER A 523 5.81 9.46 6.04
C SER A 523 6.67 10.31 5.08
N ARG A 524 7.50 11.21 5.62
CA ARG A 524 8.24 12.21 4.83
C ARG A 524 9.06 11.59 3.70
N LEU A 525 9.78 10.49 3.96
CA LEU A 525 10.64 9.86 2.96
C LEU A 525 9.84 9.33 1.77
N LEU A 526 8.67 8.71 2.02
CA LEU A 526 7.76 8.23 0.98
C LEU A 526 7.20 9.39 0.17
N LEU A 527 6.75 10.45 0.85
CA LEU A 527 6.22 11.64 0.20
C LEU A 527 7.27 12.34 -0.68
N THR A 528 8.52 12.47 -0.20
CA THR A 528 9.61 13.08 -0.99
C THR A 528 10.07 12.23 -2.17
N ALA A 529 9.88 10.91 -2.09
CA ALA A 529 10.19 9.99 -3.18
C ALA A 529 9.05 9.86 -4.21
N SER A 530 7.87 10.45 -3.94
CA SER A 530 6.74 10.41 -4.86
C SER A 530 7.01 11.25 -6.11
N ASN A 531 6.76 10.66 -7.28
CA ASN A 531 6.81 11.33 -8.59
C ASN A 531 5.51 12.09 -8.91
N GLU A 532 4.50 12.06 -8.04
CA GLU A 532 3.25 12.79 -8.26
C GLU A 532 3.42 14.29 -8.00
N SER A 533 3.21 15.10 -9.05
CA SER A 533 3.32 16.56 -9.04
C SER A 533 2.42 17.22 -7.97
N THR A 534 1.21 16.70 -7.79
CA THR A 534 0.24 17.14 -6.77
C THR A 534 0.76 16.97 -5.35
N VAL A 535 1.41 15.85 -5.04
CA VAL A 535 1.99 15.60 -3.70
C VAL A 535 3.09 16.63 -3.40
N GLN A 536 3.97 16.89 -4.38
CA GLN A 536 5.04 17.88 -4.25
C GLN A 536 4.48 19.31 -4.05
N LEU A 537 3.42 19.67 -4.77
CA LEU A 537 2.74 20.95 -4.59
C LEU A 537 2.14 21.08 -3.18
N LEU A 538 1.43 20.06 -2.70
CA LEU A 538 0.80 20.07 -1.38
C LEU A 538 1.84 20.11 -0.25
N LEU A 539 2.99 19.44 -0.41
CA LEU A 539 4.13 19.54 0.51
C LEU A 539 4.66 20.98 0.63
N LEU A 540 4.80 21.69 -0.49
CA LEU A 540 5.25 23.08 -0.46
C LEU A 540 4.21 24.01 0.18
N ARG A 541 2.92 23.77 -0.10
CA ARG A 541 1.82 24.51 0.54
C ARG A 541 1.78 24.27 2.05
N SER A 542 1.94 23.03 2.50
CA SER A 542 1.93 22.69 3.93
C SER A 542 3.09 23.37 4.67
N GLN A 543 4.30 23.38 4.11
CA GLN A 543 5.45 24.06 4.69
C GLN A 543 5.22 25.57 4.86
N ARG A 544 4.64 26.22 3.85
CA ARG A 544 4.29 27.66 3.91
C ARG A 544 3.20 27.93 4.94
N LEU A 545 2.18 27.07 5.01
CA LEU A 545 1.11 27.17 5.99
C LEU A 545 1.64 27.01 7.42
N LEU A 546 2.47 26.01 7.69
CA LEU A 546 3.04 25.78 9.03
C LEU A 546 3.87 26.97 9.52
N ARG A 547 4.58 27.65 8.60
CA ARG A 547 5.27 28.89 8.95
C ARG A 547 4.30 29.99 9.41
N ARG A 548 3.14 30.13 8.77
CA ARG A 548 2.09 31.10 9.14
C ARG A 548 1.40 30.71 10.44
N CYS A 549 1.18 29.40 10.67
CA CYS A 549 0.49 28.88 11.86
C CYS A 549 1.37 28.75 13.10
N CYS A 550 2.70 28.79 12.95
CA CYS A 550 3.68 28.47 14.00
C CYS A 550 3.36 29.12 15.35
N GLY A 551 3.07 30.44 15.36
CA GLY A 551 2.75 31.19 16.59
C GLY A 551 1.41 30.82 17.23
N ALA A 552 0.38 30.58 16.40
CA ALA A 552 -0.95 30.19 16.86
C ALA A 552 -0.93 28.78 17.49
N LEU A 553 -0.27 27.82 16.82
CA LEU A 553 -0.10 26.45 17.32
C LEU A 553 0.72 26.43 18.63
N ALA A 554 1.80 27.20 18.66
CA ALA A 554 2.65 27.36 19.83
C ALA A 554 1.91 27.83 21.09
N SER A 555 0.83 28.59 20.93
CA SER A 555 0.06 29.20 22.02
C SER A 555 -1.14 28.35 22.45
N ASN A 556 -1.53 27.34 21.65
CA ASN A 556 -2.71 26.52 21.89
C ASN A 556 -2.34 25.15 22.49
N SER A 557 -2.13 25.12 23.81
CA SER A 557 -1.77 23.87 24.54
C SER A 557 -2.83 22.78 24.43
N ALA A 558 -4.11 23.13 24.36
CA ALA A 558 -5.21 22.17 24.20
C ALA A 558 -5.14 21.48 22.82
N ALA A 559 -4.85 22.23 21.76
CA ALA A 559 -4.63 21.67 20.44
C ALA A 559 -3.40 20.75 20.36
N LEU A 560 -2.29 21.16 20.99
CA LEU A 560 -1.09 20.33 21.11
C LEU A 560 -1.37 19.00 21.81
N ASN A 561 -2.12 19.04 22.91
CA ASN A 561 -2.56 17.81 23.58
C ASN A 561 -3.45 16.96 22.67
N GLY A 562 -4.51 17.53 22.10
CA GLY A 562 -5.43 16.79 21.23
C GLY A 562 -4.74 16.15 20.02
N GLY A 563 -3.88 16.89 19.32
CA GLY A 563 -3.21 16.39 18.12
C GLY A 563 -2.20 15.28 18.42
N VAL A 564 -1.50 15.37 19.57
CA VAL A 564 -0.60 14.32 20.03
C VAL A 564 -1.38 13.09 20.50
N VAL A 565 -2.49 13.24 21.25
CA VAL A 565 -3.35 12.12 21.66
C VAL A 565 -3.89 11.38 20.43
N ASN A 566 -4.40 12.10 19.43
CA ASN A 566 -4.94 11.51 18.20
C ASN A 566 -3.87 10.77 17.38
N SER A 567 -2.59 11.14 17.54
CA SER A 567 -1.47 10.49 16.87
C SER A 567 -0.86 9.37 17.71
N TRP A 568 -0.96 9.46 19.04
CA TRP A 568 -0.39 8.55 20.03
C TRP A 568 -1.34 8.38 21.22
N ALA A 569 -2.12 7.30 21.21
CA ALA A 569 -3.13 7.00 22.23
C ALA A 569 -2.58 6.86 23.67
N GLY A 570 -1.29 6.54 23.82
CA GLY A 570 -0.63 6.42 25.12
C GLY A 570 -0.18 7.75 25.73
N PHE A 571 -0.33 8.88 25.02
CA PHE A 571 0.03 10.19 25.54
C PHE A 571 -0.97 10.66 26.62
N GLN A 572 -0.46 10.97 27.80
CA GLN A 572 -1.20 11.63 28.87
C GLN A 572 -0.48 12.93 29.26
N SER A 573 -1.14 14.08 29.09
CA SER A 573 -0.53 15.39 29.39
C SER A 573 -0.19 15.49 30.88
N GLY A 574 1.10 15.43 31.22
CA GLY A 574 1.59 15.56 32.60
C GLY A 574 1.96 16.99 33.00
N ALA A 575 2.39 17.82 32.04
CA ALA A 575 2.74 19.23 32.24
C ALA A 575 2.21 20.12 31.09
N PRO A 576 2.04 21.44 31.30
CA PRO A 576 1.74 22.35 30.21
C PRO A 576 2.90 22.43 29.21
N TRP A 577 2.58 22.70 27.94
CA TRP A 577 3.58 22.86 26.89
C TRP A 577 4.40 24.13 27.11
N THR A 578 5.72 24.02 27.04
CA THR A 578 6.68 25.13 27.20
C THR A 578 7.63 25.22 26.01
N ALA A 579 8.21 26.38 25.75
CA ALA A 579 9.20 26.53 24.68
C ALA A 579 10.51 25.81 25.05
N ALA A 580 11.14 25.13 24.07
CA ALA A 580 12.42 24.45 24.29
C ALA A 580 13.47 24.88 23.27
N GLY A 581 14.40 25.72 23.72
CA GLY A 581 15.43 26.29 22.85
C GLY A 581 14.83 27.34 21.91
N PHE A 582 14.43 26.92 20.71
CA PHE A 582 13.88 27.80 19.68
C PHE A 582 12.35 27.93 19.78
N ASP A 583 11.80 29.04 19.29
CA ASP A 583 10.37 29.38 19.39
C ASP A 583 9.42 28.34 18.78
N HIS A 584 9.90 27.52 17.85
CA HIS A 584 9.13 26.50 17.14
C HIS A 584 9.14 25.12 17.82
N TRP A 585 9.94 24.91 18.85
CA TRP A 585 9.93 23.67 19.63
C TRP A 585 9.08 23.85 20.89
N ARG A 586 8.17 22.92 21.12
CA ARG A 586 7.32 22.84 22.31
C ARG A 586 7.64 21.56 23.06
N THR A 587 7.71 21.63 24.38
CA THR A 587 8.06 20.50 25.24
C THR A 587 7.04 20.33 26.36
N THR A 588 6.69 19.08 26.61
CA THR A 588 5.88 18.67 27.76
C THR A 588 6.46 17.37 28.35
N THR A 589 5.88 16.92 29.46
CA THR A 589 6.11 15.60 30.03
C THR A 589 4.83 14.80 30.01
N THR A 590 4.96 13.48 29.84
CA THR A 590 3.85 12.55 29.96
C THR A 590 4.11 11.53 31.05
N THR A 591 3.06 11.23 31.82
CA THR A 591 3.08 10.19 32.85
C THR A 591 2.95 8.83 32.21
N THR A 592 3.74 7.87 32.67
CA THR A 592 3.71 6.50 32.17
C THR A 592 2.99 5.60 33.18
N GLY A 593 2.55 4.41 32.74
CA GLY A 593 1.91 3.42 33.64
C GLY A 593 2.85 2.88 34.74
N THR A 594 4.13 3.24 34.70
CA THR A 594 5.13 2.90 35.72
C THR A 594 5.25 4.03 36.75
N ALA A 595 5.12 3.69 38.03
CA ALA A 595 5.15 4.65 39.13
C ALA A 595 6.45 5.49 39.12
N GLY A 596 6.31 6.81 38.91
CA GLY A 596 7.41 7.77 38.95
C GLY A 596 8.20 7.98 37.65
N ALA A 597 7.92 7.22 36.58
CA ALA A 597 8.58 7.40 35.29
C ALA A 597 7.83 8.42 34.42
N THR A 598 8.53 9.47 33.97
CA THR A 598 8.00 10.47 33.04
C THR A 598 8.82 10.50 31.76
N LEU A 599 8.15 10.64 30.62
CA LEU A 599 8.81 10.80 29.32
C LEU A 599 8.73 12.27 28.90
N ARG A 600 9.82 12.79 28.34
CA ARG A 600 9.84 14.13 27.74
C ARG A 600 9.30 14.03 26.32
N VAL A 601 8.34 14.88 25.97
CA VAL A 601 7.75 14.94 24.62
C VAL A 601 8.09 16.29 24.02
N ASN A 602 8.70 16.31 22.83
CA ASN A 602 9.04 17.51 22.08
C ASN A 602 8.27 17.52 20.76
N PHE A 603 7.60 18.62 20.43
CA PHE A 603 6.89 18.81 19.16
C PHE A 603 7.42 20.05 18.45
N ASN A 604 7.71 19.90 17.16
CA ASN A 604 8.15 20.99 16.29
C ASN A 604 6.97 21.55 15.50
N THR A 605 6.56 22.79 15.80
CA THR A 605 5.40 23.44 15.16
C THR A 605 5.64 23.86 13.70
N LEU A 606 6.89 23.85 13.21
CA LEU A 606 7.22 24.15 11.82
C LEU A 606 7.28 22.91 10.93
N THR A 607 7.70 21.77 11.48
CA THR A 607 7.90 20.54 10.70
C THR A 607 6.87 19.46 11.00
N GLY A 608 6.13 19.54 12.11
CA GLY A 608 5.28 18.47 12.61
C GLY A 608 6.05 17.32 13.29
N GLU A 609 7.36 17.49 13.51
CA GLU A 609 8.20 16.46 14.13
C GLU A 609 7.86 16.28 15.60
N LEU A 610 7.53 15.04 15.96
CA LEU A 610 7.20 14.66 17.33
C LEU A 610 8.25 13.67 17.84
N LEU A 611 9.00 14.13 18.84
CA LEU A 611 10.05 13.37 19.51
C LEU A 611 9.61 13.01 20.93
N VAL A 612 10.00 11.85 21.39
CA VAL A 612 9.91 11.43 22.80
C VAL A 612 11.34 11.12 23.26
N ASN A 613 11.77 11.70 24.37
CA ASN A 613 13.16 11.65 24.86
C ASN A 613 14.23 11.92 23.78
N GLY A 614 13.91 12.81 22.82
CA GLY A 614 14.81 13.16 21.71
C GLY A 614 14.86 12.17 20.55
N LEU A 615 14.03 11.11 20.56
CA LEU A 615 13.89 10.14 19.47
C LEU A 615 12.54 10.33 18.77
N PRO A 616 12.48 10.21 17.43
CA PRO A 616 11.21 10.33 16.71
C PRO A 616 10.24 9.22 17.09
N LEU A 617 8.95 9.53 17.10
CA LEU A 617 7.91 8.50 17.08
C LEU A 617 7.97 7.81 15.71
N GLY A 618 8.27 6.51 15.68
CA GLY A 618 8.51 5.85 14.40
C GLY A 618 8.95 4.41 14.49
N ARG A 619 9.42 3.93 13.35
CA ARG A 619 9.92 2.57 13.12
C ARG A 619 11.11 2.24 14.03
N LEU A 620 11.21 0.98 14.49
CA LEU A 620 12.39 0.50 15.19
C LEU A 620 13.65 0.73 14.32
N PRO A 621 14.79 1.14 14.90
CA PRO A 621 16.03 1.26 14.13
C PRO A 621 16.36 -0.07 13.43
N ARG A 622 16.87 -0.05 12.19
CA ARG A 622 17.13 -1.26 11.38
C ARG A 622 17.87 -2.39 12.12
N LYS A 623 18.83 -2.04 12.99
CA LYS A 623 19.54 -3.00 13.86
C LYS A 623 18.64 -3.89 14.74
N TYR A 624 17.44 -3.43 15.08
CA TYR A 624 16.42 -4.23 15.77
C TYR A 624 15.66 -5.11 14.79
N GLU A 625 15.25 -4.55 13.66
CA GLU A 625 14.42 -5.24 12.66
C GLU A 625 15.16 -6.35 11.93
N ASP A 626 16.44 -6.13 11.65
CA ASP A 626 17.34 -7.10 11.00
C ASP A 626 17.82 -8.18 11.98
N HIS A 627 17.51 -8.06 13.28
CA HIS A 627 17.93 -9.02 14.30
C HIS A 627 17.19 -10.36 14.10
N ALA A 628 17.93 -11.47 14.13
CA ALA A 628 17.38 -12.81 13.86
C ALA A 628 16.14 -13.13 14.75
N SER A 629 16.23 -12.89 16.06
CA SER A 629 15.10 -13.08 16.99
C SER A 629 13.89 -12.20 16.67
N TYR A 630 14.09 -10.99 16.13
CA TYR A 630 12.99 -10.12 15.71
C TYR A 630 12.28 -10.71 14.49
N CYS A 631 13.05 -11.08 13.46
CA CYS A 631 12.56 -11.69 12.23
C CYS A 631 11.76 -12.97 12.48
N VAL A 632 12.16 -13.80 13.45
CA VAL A 632 11.43 -15.04 13.78
C VAL A 632 10.18 -14.74 14.62
N LEU A 633 10.24 -13.77 15.54
CA LEU A 633 9.15 -13.51 16.51
C LEU A 633 8.00 -12.69 15.92
N PHE A 634 8.33 -11.73 15.05
CA PHE A 634 7.37 -10.82 14.42
C PHE A 634 7.20 -11.08 12.92
N GLY A 635 8.13 -11.82 12.30
CA GLY A 635 8.19 -11.99 10.84
C GLY A 635 9.05 -10.91 10.17
N GLN A 636 9.70 -11.24 9.05
CA GLN A 636 10.55 -10.31 8.26
C GLN A 636 9.81 -9.06 7.73
N THR A 637 8.47 -9.08 7.76
CA THR A 637 7.60 -8.11 7.11
C THR A 637 6.75 -7.29 8.09
N THR A 638 6.81 -7.57 9.39
CA THR A 638 6.00 -6.87 10.39
C THR A 638 6.76 -5.68 10.93
N ASN A 639 6.23 -4.48 10.68
CA ASN A 639 6.85 -3.24 11.11
C ASN A 639 6.12 -2.71 12.35
N ILE A 640 6.75 -2.82 13.52
CA ILE A 640 6.16 -2.34 14.78
C ILE A 640 6.51 -0.86 14.94
N GLU A 641 5.47 -0.02 14.95
CA GLU A 641 5.61 1.39 15.32
C GLU A 641 5.98 1.48 16.81
N VAL A 642 7.08 2.16 17.12
CA VAL A 642 7.59 2.26 18.47
C VAL A 642 7.71 3.70 18.97
N ILE A 643 7.71 3.78 20.30
CA ILE A 643 7.98 4.96 21.10
C ILE A 643 9.12 4.61 22.06
N PRO A 644 9.83 5.56 22.68
CA PRO A 644 10.77 5.26 23.76
C PRO A 644 10.07 4.62 24.96
N SER A 645 10.69 3.59 25.52
CA SER A 645 10.15 2.91 26.70
C SER A 645 10.39 3.71 27.98
N ALA A 646 9.43 3.64 28.90
CA ALA A 646 9.58 4.11 30.28
C ALA A 646 10.16 3.04 31.22
N VAL A 647 10.25 1.78 30.76
CA VAL A 647 10.75 0.66 31.54
C VAL A 647 12.28 0.72 31.60
N PRO A 648 12.91 0.76 32.79
CA PRO A 648 14.36 0.78 32.93
C PRO A 648 15.02 -0.39 32.18
N GLY A 649 16.08 -0.09 31.41
CA GLY A 649 16.79 -1.09 30.60
C GLY A 649 16.18 -1.36 29.22
N LEU A 650 14.95 -0.92 28.96
CA LEU A 650 14.30 -1.03 27.65
C LEU A 650 14.30 0.32 26.93
N GLN A 651 14.60 0.31 25.64
CA GLN A 651 14.79 1.54 24.84
C GLN A 651 13.52 1.94 24.10
N PHE A 652 12.73 0.97 23.64
CA PHE A 652 11.54 1.19 22.83
C PHE A 652 10.32 0.45 23.38
N ALA A 653 9.12 0.91 23.08
CA ALA A 653 7.84 0.31 23.41
C ALA A 653 6.93 0.38 22.19
N ALA A 654 6.08 -0.62 21.96
CA ALA A 654 5.14 -0.59 20.84
C ALA A 654 4.06 0.48 21.06
N LYS A 655 3.72 1.22 20.01
CA LYS A 655 2.69 2.27 20.01
C LYS A 655 1.28 1.72 20.23
N ARG A 656 1.05 0.44 19.88
CA ARG A 656 -0.22 -0.28 19.96
C ARG A 656 -0.01 -1.69 20.55
N LEU A 657 -1.08 -2.28 21.07
CA LEU A 657 -1.07 -3.66 21.58
C LEU A 657 -0.87 -4.66 20.44
N TYR A 658 0.03 -5.63 20.63
CA TYR A 658 0.32 -6.71 19.68
C TYR A 658 -0.27 -8.03 20.21
N PHE A 659 -1.29 -8.58 19.55
CA PHE A 659 -2.09 -9.72 20.05
C PHE A 659 -2.60 -9.54 21.50
N GLY A 660 -2.89 -8.28 21.87
CA GLY A 660 -3.32 -7.88 23.21
C GLY A 660 -2.20 -7.83 24.26
N TYR A 661 -0.93 -7.91 23.85
CA TYR A 661 0.25 -7.66 24.68
C TYR A 661 0.78 -6.24 24.47
N GLU A 662 1.17 -5.57 25.54
CA GLU A 662 2.03 -4.38 25.47
C GLU A 662 3.49 -4.85 25.37
N LEU A 663 4.24 -4.29 24.42
CA LEU A 663 5.60 -4.74 24.09
C LEU A 663 6.63 -3.66 24.37
N HIS A 664 7.77 -4.07 24.91
CA HIS A 664 8.95 -3.24 25.11
C HIS A 664 10.21 -3.94 24.57
N PHE A 665 11.14 -3.17 24.00
CA PHE A 665 12.31 -3.65 23.27
C PHE A 665 13.60 -3.00 23.77
N ALA A 666 14.69 -3.75 23.73
CA ALA A 666 16.05 -3.23 23.85
C ALA A 666 17.05 -4.08 23.07
N LEU A 667 18.21 -3.49 22.79
CA LEU A 667 19.40 -4.23 22.40
C LEU A 667 20.43 -4.08 23.52
N SER A 668 20.90 -5.21 24.05
CA SER A 668 22.09 -5.28 24.90
C SER A 668 23.27 -5.77 24.08
N TYR A 669 24.47 -5.25 24.34
CA TYR A 669 25.70 -5.77 23.75
C TYR A 669 26.30 -6.80 24.69
N ARG A 670 26.75 -7.94 24.14
CA ARG A 670 27.56 -8.88 24.91
C ARG A 670 28.95 -8.29 25.15
N GLY A 671 29.70 -8.91 26.07
CA GLY A 671 31.01 -8.43 26.50
C GLY A 671 32.07 -8.31 25.39
N ASP A 672 31.80 -8.80 24.18
CA ASP A 672 32.64 -8.64 22.98
C ASP A 672 32.45 -7.29 22.26
N GLY A 673 31.41 -6.53 22.61
CA GLY A 673 31.06 -5.24 22.00
C GLY A 673 30.52 -5.31 20.57
N THR A 674 30.40 -6.50 19.99
CA THR A 674 30.00 -6.71 18.58
C THR A 674 28.72 -7.51 18.42
N THR A 675 28.43 -8.44 19.33
CA THR A 675 27.19 -9.22 19.29
C THR A 675 26.12 -8.56 20.17
N THR A 676 24.90 -8.47 19.63
CA THR A 676 23.75 -7.87 20.31
C THR A 676 22.71 -8.93 20.65
N ASP A 677 22.11 -8.85 21.83
CA ASP A 677 20.93 -9.62 22.19
C ASP A 677 19.69 -8.72 22.16
N LEU A 678 18.64 -9.17 21.45
CA LEU A 678 17.34 -8.53 21.46
C LEU A 678 16.56 -8.93 22.71
N MET A 679 16.30 -7.95 23.58
CA MET A 679 15.40 -8.10 24.72
C MET A 679 13.99 -7.67 24.33
N VAL A 680 13.02 -8.55 24.54
CA VAL A 680 11.58 -8.26 24.34
C VAL A 680 10.85 -8.57 25.64
N GLN A 681 10.19 -7.57 26.21
CA GLN A 681 9.29 -7.74 27.33
C GLN A 681 7.85 -7.59 26.85
N ALA A 682 6.99 -8.54 27.20
CA ALA A 682 5.58 -8.54 26.86
C ALA A 682 4.73 -8.56 28.13
N SER A 683 3.71 -7.71 28.23
CA SER A 683 2.80 -7.68 29.38
C SER A 683 1.34 -7.84 28.92
N LYS A 684 0.56 -8.65 29.66
CA LYS A 684 -0.88 -8.88 29.40
C LYS A 684 -1.59 -9.35 30.66
N ASN A 685 -2.73 -8.74 30.99
CA ASN A 685 -3.54 -9.09 32.17
C ASN A 685 -2.72 -9.15 33.48
N CYS A 686 -1.83 -8.17 33.69
CA CYS A 686 -0.91 -8.10 34.83
C CYS A 686 0.17 -9.19 34.91
N LYS A 687 0.29 -10.06 33.91
CA LYS A 687 1.43 -10.99 33.76
C LYS A 687 2.51 -10.40 32.86
N ARG A 688 3.78 -10.57 33.23
CA ARG A 688 4.94 -10.10 32.48
C ARG A 688 5.81 -11.26 32.01
N TYR A 689 6.21 -11.20 30.75
CA TYR A 689 7.05 -12.16 30.09
C TYR A 689 8.30 -11.49 29.54
N GLU A 690 9.45 -12.15 29.63
CA GLU A 690 10.70 -11.70 29.02
C GLU A 690 11.26 -12.76 28.08
N LEU A 691 11.72 -12.32 26.89
CA LEU A 691 12.28 -13.21 25.89
C LEU A 691 13.69 -13.67 26.31
N ILE A 692 13.89 -14.97 26.38
CA ILE A 692 15.22 -15.57 26.62
C ILE A 692 15.82 -16.02 25.28
N THR A 693 17.13 -15.80 25.10
CA THR A 693 17.84 -16.20 23.89
C THR A 693 17.98 -17.74 23.81
N PRO A 694 17.72 -18.35 22.64
CA PRO A 694 17.79 -19.81 22.48
C PRO A 694 19.17 -20.42 22.78
N GLU A 695 20.23 -19.62 22.68
CA GLU A 695 21.62 -20.04 22.91
C GLU A 695 21.88 -20.52 24.33
N LEU A 696 21.16 -19.98 25.32
CA LEU A 696 21.26 -20.37 26.73
C LEU A 696 20.81 -21.81 26.97
N PHE A 697 20.01 -22.38 26.07
CA PHE A 697 19.46 -23.72 26.20
C PHE A 697 20.21 -24.79 25.40
N ARG A 698 21.06 -24.39 24.42
CA ARG A 698 21.78 -25.34 23.55
C ARG A 698 22.74 -26.28 24.28
N ALA A 699 23.29 -25.85 25.42
CA ALA A 699 24.20 -26.65 26.23
C ALA A 699 23.47 -27.56 27.25
N THR A 700 22.18 -27.32 27.49
CA THR A 700 21.45 -27.88 28.64
C THR A 700 20.24 -28.73 28.19
N TYR A 701 19.66 -28.45 27.03
CA TYR A 701 18.46 -29.11 26.50
C TYR A 701 18.67 -29.61 25.06
N PRO A 702 17.92 -30.65 24.62
CA PRO A 702 17.98 -31.13 23.23
C PRO A 702 17.72 -30.02 22.20
N ALA A 703 18.38 -30.11 21.03
CA ALA A 703 18.36 -29.09 19.98
C ALA A 703 16.95 -28.60 19.60
N VAL A 704 15.97 -29.52 19.58
CA VAL A 704 14.54 -29.24 19.29
C VAL A 704 13.97 -28.12 20.16
N PHE A 705 14.31 -28.07 21.45
CA PHE A 705 13.83 -27.02 22.37
C PHE A 705 14.46 -25.65 22.09
N SER A 706 15.61 -25.60 21.43
CA SER A 706 16.26 -24.35 21.01
C SER A 706 15.93 -23.93 19.58
N GLU A 707 15.50 -24.87 18.72
CA GLU A 707 15.29 -24.64 17.28
C GLU A 707 13.81 -24.46 16.90
N GLU A 708 12.87 -25.12 17.58
CA GLU A 708 11.45 -25.10 17.21
C GLU A 708 10.54 -24.30 18.18
N TYR A 709 11.13 -23.75 19.26
CA TYR A 709 10.41 -23.09 20.35
C TYR A 709 10.98 -21.71 20.68
N PHE A 710 10.07 -20.81 21.09
CA PHE A 710 10.38 -19.55 21.78
C PHE A 710 10.36 -19.73 23.30
N HIS A 711 11.25 -19.02 23.97
CA HIS A 711 11.46 -19.09 25.42
C HIS A 711 10.96 -17.82 26.08
N TRP A 712 9.82 -17.90 26.75
CA TRP A 712 9.27 -16.80 27.54
C TRP A 712 9.49 -17.07 29.03
N TYR A 713 10.20 -16.19 29.71
CA TYR A 713 10.28 -16.20 31.16
C TYR A 713 9.04 -15.52 31.75
N ASP A 714 8.12 -16.27 32.36
CA ASP A 714 7.03 -15.68 33.16
C ASP A 714 7.66 -15.17 34.46
N ILE A 715 7.82 -13.85 34.54
CA ILE A 715 8.49 -13.16 35.65
C ILE A 715 7.69 -13.37 36.95
N ASP A 716 6.36 -13.43 36.85
CA ASP A 716 5.48 -13.49 38.00
C ASP A 716 5.32 -14.92 38.52
N ALA A 717 5.48 -15.93 37.65
CA ALA A 717 5.47 -17.35 38.03
C ALA A 717 6.87 -17.96 38.25
N GLY A 718 7.95 -17.29 37.84
CA GLY A 718 9.33 -17.77 37.99
C GLY A 718 9.68 -18.96 37.10
N VAL A 719 8.98 -19.14 35.97
CA VAL A 719 9.14 -20.32 35.09
C VAL A 719 9.46 -19.90 33.66
N VAL A 720 10.27 -20.73 32.97
CA VAL A 720 10.49 -20.59 31.53
C VAL A 720 9.47 -21.42 30.78
N GLU A 721 8.70 -20.77 29.92
CA GLU A 721 7.75 -21.38 29.01
C GLU A 721 8.36 -21.58 27.62
N PHE A 722 8.34 -22.82 27.15
CA PHE A 722 8.71 -23.17 25.77
C PHE A 722 7.44 -23.20 24.92
N ARG A 723 7.28 -22.21 24.03
CA ARG A 723 6.12 -22.09 23.13
C ARG A 723 6.52 -22.35 21.68
N PRO A 724 5.78 -23.18 20.91
CA PRO A 724 6.11 -23.41 19.50
C PRO A 724 6.13 -22.11 18.69
N ILE A 725 7.04 -21.98 17.72
CA ILE A 725 7.21 -20.75 16.90
C ILE A 725 5.87 -20.31 16.26
N LYS A 726 5.08 -21.24 15.71
CA LYS A 726 3.78 -20.95 15.07
C LYS A 726 2.68 -20.49 16.05
N GLY A 727 2.91 -20.56 17.36
CA GLY A 727 1.96 -20.21 18.42
C GLY A 727 2.57 -19.36 19.53
N ALA A 728 3.64 -18.60 19.24
CA ALA A 728 4.43 -17.86 20.23
C ALA A 728 3.60 -16.95 21.15
N TRP A 729 2.50 -16.40 20.63
CA TRP A 729 1.61 -15.44 21.30
C TRP A 729 0.30 -16.05 21.83
N SER A 730 0.06 -17.34 21.62
CA SER A 730 -1.15 -18.03 22.09
C SER A 730 -0.97 -18.51 23.54
N GLY A 731 -1.65 -17.86 24.48
CA GLY A 731 -1.64 -18.28 25.88
C GLY A 731 -2.28 -19.67 26.04
N SER A 732 -1.52 -20.63 26.56
CA SER A 732 -2.00 -21.98 26.95
C SER A 732 -2.51 -22.90 25.83
N GLY A 733 -1.71 -23.08 24.77
CA GLY A 733 -1.90 -24.20 23.83
C GLY A 733 -1.49 -25.55 24.44
N SER A 734 -2.03 -26.65 23.91
CA SER A 734 -1.79 -28.06 24.30
C SER A 734 -0.31 -28.54 24.26
N ARG A 735 0.67 -27.67 24.02
CA ARG A 735 2.10 -28.00 23.81
C ARG A 735 3.07 -26.99 24.45
N THR A 736 2.68 -26.34 25.55
CA THR A 736 3.58 -25.46 26.31
C THR A 736 4.29 -26.24 27.41
N TRP A 737 5.63 -26.20 27.44
CA TRP A 737 6.43 -26.80 28.51
C TRP A 737 6.85 -25.73 29.52
N SER A 738 6.84 -26.05 30.82
CA SER A 738 7.34 -25.17 31.89
C SER A 738 8.42 -25.87 32.71
N SER A 739 9.54 -25.18 32.94
CA SER A 739 10.56 -25.64 33.91
C SER A 739 10.14 -25.21 35.32
N ALA A 740 9.93 -26.15 36.24
CA ALA A 740 9.80 -25.85 37.67
C ALA A 740 11.18 -25.84 38.34
N GLU A 741 11.39 -25.03 39.38
CA GLU A 741 12.67 -24.89 40.10
C GLU A 741 13.30 -26.23 40.53
N PRO A 742 14.65 -26.30 40.61
CA PRO A 742 15.37 -27.51 41.00
C PRO A 742 15.24 -27.73 42.51
N ALA A 743 14.22 -28.46 42.95
CA ALA A 743 14.23 -29.07 44.27
C ALA A 743 15.31 -30.17 44.30
N GLU A 744 16.16 -30.14 45.33
CA GLU A 744 17.34 -30.98 45.60
C GLU A 744 17.09 -32.50 45.63
N HIS A 745 16.70 -33.08 44.49
CA HIS A 745 16.69 -34.51 44.28
C HIS A 745 17.55 -34.83 43.06
N HIS A 746 18.86 -34.67 43.22
CA HIS A 746 19.81 -35.50 42.50
C HIS A 746 19.46 -36.96 42.80
N VAL A 747 18.61 -37.58 41.99
CA VAL A 747 18.44 -39.02 41.97
C VAL A 747 19.73 -39.57 41.37
N LYS A 748 20.72 -39.81 42.24
CA LYS A 748 22.06 -40.39 41.98
C LYS A 748 22.07 -41.75 41.24
N GLY A 749 20.95 -42.17 40.66
CA GLY A 749 20.83 -43.34 39.78
C GLY A 749 20.66 -43.02 38.29
N PHE A 750 20.36 -41.77 37.92
CA PHE A 750 20.13 -41.39 36.50
C PHE A 750 21.43 -41.21 35.70
N ASP A 751 22.52 -40.80 36.35
CA ASP A 751 23.81 -40.54 35.68
C ASP A 751 24.54 -41.81 35.19
N LEU A 752 24.18 -42.99 35.72
CA LEU A 752 24.84 -44.27 35.40
C LEU A 752 24.18 -45.05 34.25
N ILE A 753 22.99 -44.64 33.79
CA ILE A 753 22.22 -45.38 32.78
C ILE A 753 22.30 -44.73 31.38
N LEU A 754 22.76 -43.48 31.29
CA LEU A 754 22.94 -42.75 30.02
C LEU A 754 24.29 -43.00 29.33
N LEU A 755 25.16 -43.83 29.92
CA LEU A 755 26.56 -43.96 29.48
C LEU A 755 26.90 -45.01 28.39
N PRO A 756 25.99 -45.87 27.87
CA PRO A 756 26.34 -46.72 26.72
C PRO A 756 25.66 -46.39 25.38
N LEU A 757 24.80 -45.35 25.29
CA LEU A 757 24.31 -44.84 24.01
C LEU A 757 24.90 -43.44 23.82
N ALA A 758 26.05 -43.38 23.15
CA ALA A 758 26.83 -42.16 22.93
C ALA A 758 26.14 -41.22 21.93
N ASP A 759 24.96 -40.69 22.27
CA ASP A 759 24.49 -39.39 21.83
C ASP A 759 23.35 -38.93 22.78
N PRO A 760 23.56 -37.90 23.62
CA PRO A 760 22.51 -37.34 24.49
C PRO A 760 21.26 -36.84 23.74
N ASN A 761 21.33 -36.71 22.41
CA ASN A 761 20.28 -36.15 21.56
C ASN A 761 19.15 -37.12 21.15
N ARG A 762 19.11 -38.37 21.66
CA ARG A 762 18.15 -39.39 21.16
C ARG A 762 17.26 -40.04 22.22
N ILE A 763 17.26 -39.57 23.46
CA ILE A 763 16.43 -40.14 24.53
C ILE A 763 15.45 -39.07 25.02
N HIS A 764 14.15 -39.36 24.93
CA HIS A 764 13.08 -38.54 25.49
C HIS A 764 12.56 -39.18 26.78
N VAL A 765 12.54 -38.42 27.87
CA VAL A 765 11.86 -38.84 29.11
C VAL A 765 10.45 -38.25 29.09
N ILE A 766 9.45 -39.11 28.94
CA ILE A 766 8.03 -38.73 29.00
C ILE A 766 7.56 -38.94 30.44
N SER A 767 7.66 -37.90 31.28
CA SER A 767 6.93 -37.89 32.54
C SER A 767 5.52 -37.36 32.30
N GLN A 768 4.53 -38.24 32.11
CA GLN A 768 3.15 -37.86 32.35
C GLN A 768 2.80 -38.18 33.80
N PRO A 769 2.53 -37.19 34.68
CA PRO A 769 1.71 -37.48 35.84
C PRO A 769 0.31 -37.77 35.30
N SER A 770 -0.12 -39.03 35.38
CA SER A 770 -1.47 -39.45 35.02
C SER A 770 -2.49 -38.65 35.84
N ARG A 771 -3.04 -37.58 35.26
CA ARG A 771 -4.26 -36.94 35.76
C ARG A 771 -5.42 -37.81 35.32
N GLN A 772 -5.83 -38.71 36.22
CA GLN A 772 -7.10 -39.41 36.05
C GLN A 772 -8.25 -38.39 36.00
N HIS A 773 -9.20 -38.73 35.13
CA HIS A 773 -10.45 -38.04 34.90
C HIS A 773 -11.30 -37.90 36.17
N SER A 774 -12.08 -36.84 36.19
CA SER A 774 -13.08 -36.44 37.17
C SER A 774 -13.95 -37.59 37.74
N ALA A 775 -14.13 -37.63 39.07
CA ALA A 775 -15.42 -37.92 39.73
C ALA A 775 -15.37 -37.68 41.25
N THR A 776 -16.26 -36.79 41.70
CA THR A 776 -17.08 -36.78 42.93
C THR A 776 -16.69 -37.63 44.16
N THR A 777 -16.55 -36.93 45.31
CA THR A 777 -16.84 -37.34 46.71
C THR A 777 -16.43 -38.74 47.22
N LEU A 778 -15.51 -38.78 48.19
CA LEU A 778 -15.61 -39.42 49.53
C LEU A 778 -14.24 -39.40 50.25
N PRO A 779 -14.18 -39.57 51.60
CA PRO A 779 -12.99 -39.30 52.39
C PRO A 779 -12.17 -40.56 52.76
N PHE A 780 -10.90 -40.30 53.10
CA PHE A 780 -9.94 -41.13 53.85
C PHE A 780 -9.11 -42.24 53.17
N THR A 781 -7.85 -42.25 53.62
CA THR A 781 -6.76 -43.25 53.58
C THR A 781 -5.87 -43.34 52.34
N LEU A 782 -4.63 -42.86 52.54
CA LEU A 782 -3.48 -42.90 51.65
C LEU A 782 -2.96 -44.34 51.42
N GLN A 783 -2.82 -44.71 50.15
CA GLN A 783 -1.53 -45.10 49.58
C GLN A 783 -1.36 -44.34 48.26
N PRO A 784 -0.26 -43.59 48.04
CA PRO A 784 -0.03 -42.96 46.75
C PRO A 784 0.26 -44.06 45.70
N PRO A 785 -0.29 -43.96 44.47
CA PRO A 785 0.12 -44.83 43.38
C PRO A 785 1.61 -44.60 43.09
N LEU A 786 2.37 -45.69 42.95
CA LEU A 786 3.78 -45.65 42.55
C LEU A 786 3.90 -44.87 41.22
N LEU A 787 4.73 -43.83 41.21
CA LEU A 787 5.05 -43.07 40.01
C LEU A 787 5.87 -43.96 39.07
N GLU A 788 5.36 -44.20 37.88
CA GLU A 788 6.11 -44.79 36.77
C GLU A 788 6.53 -43.68 35.81
N VAL A 789 7.78 -43.71 35.34
CA VAL A 789 8.32 -42.80 34.33
C VAL A 789 8.55 -43.58 33.06
N GLU A 790 8.01 -43.08 31.94
CA GLU A 790 8.20 -43.65 30.62
C GLU A 790 9.36 -42.95 29.90
N VAL A 791 10.27 -43.72 29.31
CA VAL A 791 11.46 -43.25 28.62
C VAL A 791 11.45 -43.81 27.21
N GLU A 792 11.29 -42.95 26.21
CA GLU A 792 11.22 -43.34 24.81
C GLU A 792 12.54 -42.98 24.09
N ASN A 793 13.03 -43.88 23.25
CA ASN A 793 14.11 -43.62 22.30
C ASN A 793 13.54 -43.69 20.88
N PRO A 794 13.21 -42.55 20.25
CA PRO A 794 12.61 -42.52 18.91
C PRO A 794 13.54 -43.07 17.83
N GLY A 795 14.86 -42.95 18.02
CA GLY A 795 15.85 -43.43 17.07
C GLY A 795 15.93 -44.96 16.98
N LEU A 796 15.56 -45.66 18.06
CA LEU A 796 15.48 -47.12 18.13
C LEU A 796 14.03 -47.64 18.07
N GLN A 797 13.03 -46.75 18.18
CA GLN A 797 11.61 -47.09 18.39
C GLN A 797 11.41 -48.02 19.61
N LEU A 798 12.15 -47.77 20.68
CA LEU A 798 12.07 -48.54 21.93
C LEU A 798 11.58 -47.67 23.07
N CYS A 799 10.74 -48.24 23.93
CA CYS A 799 10.21 -47.58 25.10
C CYS A 799 10.50 -48.38 26.37
N PHE A 800 10.88 -47.67 27.42
CA PHE A 800 11.27 -48.23 28.69
C PHE A 800 10.47 -47.63 29.84
N LEU A 801 10.22 -48.43 30.87
CA LEU A 801 9.53 -48.03 32.10
C LEU A 801 10.47 -48.08 33.29
N LEU A 802 10.45 -47.02 34.11
CA LEU A 802 11.11 -46.94 35.40
C LEU A 802 10.05 -46.79 36.51
N GLU A 803 9.92 -47.83 37.34
CA GLU A 803 9.06 -47.82 38.53
C GLU A 803 9.76 -47.10 39.69
N ALA A 804 9.01 -46.30 40.47
CA ALA A 804 9.53 -45.63 41.66
C ALA A 804 10.21 -46.62 42.64
N LYS A 805 11.42 -46.26 43.09
CA LYS A 805 12.32 -47.03 43.97
C LYS A 805 12.99 -48.26 43.34
N GLN A 806 12.77 -48.53 42.04
CA GLN A 806 13.58 -49.48 41.29
C GLN A 806 14.66 -48.74 40.48
N SER A 807 15.71 -49.47 40.11
CA SER A 807 16.85 -48.96 39.35
C SER A 807 17.01 -49.65 37.99
N GLU A 808 16.01 -50.42 37.58
CA GLU A 808 16.02 -51.22 36.37
C GLU A 808 15.00 -50.63 35.38
N LEU A 809 15.47 -50.28 34.18
CA LEU A 809 14.62 -49.83 33.08
C LEU A 809 14.12 -51.06 32.32
N ARG A 810 12.80 -51.30 32.36
CA ARG A 810 12.15 -52.44 31.71
C ARG A 810 11.71 -52.07 30.30
N SER A 811 12.02 -52.88 29.30
CA SER A 811 11.56 -52.64 27.92
C SER A 811 10.07 -52.99 27.78
N LYS A 812 9.31 -52.14 27.06
CA LYS A 812 7.92 -52.43 26.66
C LYS A 812 7.86 -53.40 25.49
N GLU A 813 8.81 -53.32 24.55
CA GLU A 813 8.82 -54.09 23.30
C GLU A 813 9.39 -55.50 23.50
N PHE A 814 10.32 -55.68 24.45
CA PHE A 814 10.90 -56.97 24.80
C PHE A 814 10.49 -57.40 26.22
N PRO A 815 9.44 -58.23 26.37
CA PRO A 815 8.90 -58.60 27.67
C PRO A 815 9.93 -59.31 28.57
N ASN A 816 9.86 -59.02 29.87
CA ASN A 816 10.76 -59.57 30.90
C ASN A 816 12.25 -59.29 30.68
N THR A 817 12.57 -58.21 29.95
CA THR A 817 13.93 -57.72 29.79
C THR A 817 14.12 -56.34 30.40
N PHE A 818 15.32 -56.09 30.89
CA PHE A 818 15.76 -54.79 31.38
C PHE A 818 17.16 -54.48 30.85
N ILE A 819 17.54 -53.22 30.85
CA ILE A 819 18.88 -52.81 30.39
C ILE A 819 19.94 -53.44 31.31
N ASP A 820 20.88 -54.19 30.71
CA ASP A 820 21.97 -54.78 31.49
C ASP A 820 22.91 -53.67 31.98
N ARG A 821 23.27 -53.68 33.27
CA ARG A 821 24.27 -52.75 33.81
C ARG A 821 25.66 -52.98 33.21
N ASP A 822 25.95 -54.19 32.75
CA ASP A 822 27.18 -54.53 32.05
C ASP A 822 26.91 -54.62 30.54
N GLN A 823 27.34 -53.58 29.84
CA GLN A 823 27.20 -53.43 28.39
C GLN A 823 28.41 -53.97 27.61
N SER A 824 29.30 -54.72 28.28
CA SER A 824 30.43 -55.38 27.63
C SER A 824 30.02 -56.74 27.03
N LEU A 825 30.49 -57.00 25.81
CA LEU A 825 30.24 -58.25 25.08
C LEU A 825 31.36 -59.28 25.25
N GLY A 826 32.56 -58.84 25.66
CA GLY A 826 33.79 -59.65 25.67
C GLY A 826 34.33 -60.00 24.26
N VAL A 827 33.51 -59.82 23.21
CA VAL A 827 33.83 -59.96 21.78
C VAL A 827 33.29 -58.74 21.01
N LEU A 828 33.67 -58.53 19.75
CA LEU A 828 33.34 -57.31 18.97
C LEU A 828 33.86 -56.01 19.63
N VAL A 829 35.11 -56.04 20.10
CA VAL A 829 35.78 -54.91 20.74
C VAL A 829 35.87 -53.74 19.75
N GLY A 830 35.17 -52.64 20.05
CA GLY A 830 35.13 -51.43 19.22
C GLY A 830 33.74 -51.03 18.68
N LEU A 831 32.73 -51.90 18.73
CA LEU A 831 31.38 -51.60 18.22
C LEU A 831 30.63 -50.58 19.10
N GLN A 832 30.56 -49.30 18.72
CA GLN A 832 30.01 -48.26 19.62
C GLN A 832 28.47 -48.27 19.77
N ASN A 833 27.73 -48.45 18.66
CA ASN A 833 26.27 -48.31 18.65
C ASN A 833 25.55 -49.63 18.97
N ARG A 834 25.41 -49.96 20.25
CA ARG A 834 24.79 -51.20 20.72
C ARG A 834 24.02 -51.01 22.02
N LEU A 835 23.02 -51.85 22.26
CA LEU A 835 22.31 -51.93 23.55
C LEU A 835 22.12 -53.39 23.97
N ILE A 836 22.52 -53.73 25.19
CA ILE A 836 22.35 -55.06 25.77
C ILE A 836 21.20 -55.05 26.76
N LEU A 837 20.23 -55.92 26.54
CA LEU A 837 19.17 -56.23 27.49
C LEU A 837 19.46 -57.56 28.16
N ARG A 838 18.98 -57.76 29.39
CA ARG A 838 19.09 -59.02 30.12
C ARG A 838 17.70 -59.52 30.51
N TYR A 839 17.46 -60.81 30.30
CA TYR A 839 16.23 -61.46 30.73
C TYR A 839 16.21 -61.67 32.24
N LEU A 840 15.12 -61.27 32.90
CA LEU A 840 14.93 -61.36 34.35
C LEU A 840 15.03 -62.80 34.87
N ASN A 841 14.57 -63.77 34.08
CA ASN A 841 14.37 -65.15 34.55
C ASN A 841 15.55 -66.09 34.26
N THR A 842 16.32 -65.83 33.19
CA THR A 842 17.38 -66.74 32.71
C THR A 842 18.78 -66.16 32.81
N GLY A 843 18.90 -64.83 33.00
CA GLY A 843 20.18 -64.13 32.97
C GLY A 843 20.83 -64.06 31.59
N ALA A 844 20.17 -64.58 30.54
CA ALA A 844 20.65 -64.50 29.17
C ALA A 844 20.64 -63.03 28.69
N ARG A 845 21.67 -62.66 27.93
CA ARG A 845 21.85 -61.32 27.35
C ARG A 845 21.37 -61.29 25.91
N LEU A 846 20.59 -60.26 25.57
CA LEU A 846 20.11 -59.94 24.23
C LEU A 846 20.86 -58.69 23.74
N LEU A 847 21.58 -58.80 22.64
CA LEU A 847 22.26 -57.67 22.00
C LEU A 847 21.36 -57.09 20.91
N LEU A 848 21.06 -55.81 21.00
CA LEU A 848 20.41 -55.02 19.96
C LEU A 848 21.46 -54.17 19.24
N VAL A 849 21.51 -54.31 17.92
CA VAL A 849 22.37 -53.53 17.03
C VAL A 849 21.46 -52.82 16.03
N LEU A 850 21.72 -51.53 15.81
CA LEU A 850 21.00 -50.73 14.82
C LEU A 850 21.29 -51.24 13.40
N ASP A 851 20.27 -51.30 12.56
CA ASP A 851 20.42 -51.63 11.14
C ASP A 851 20.95 -50.38 10.39
N GLY A 852 22.07 -50.50 9.67
CA GLY A 852 22.72 -49.37 9.00
C GLY A 852 24.16 -49.65 8.50
N ASP A 853 24.71 -48.73 7.72
CA ASP A 853 26.06 -48.83 7.15
C ASP A 853 27.14 -48.79 8.25
N VAL A 854 28.09 -49.74 8.19
CA VAL A 854 29.16 -49.87 9.19
C VAL A 854 30.37 -49.03 8.80
N SER A 855 30.79 -48.11 9.68
CA SER A 855 32.06 -47.37 9.59
C SER A 855 33.01 -47.75 10.73
N TYR A 856 34.33 -47.75 10.47
CA TYR A 856 35.34 -48.04 11.49
C TYR A 856 36.53 -47.08 11.37
N ASP A 857 37.12 -46.72 12.52
CA ASP A 857 38.31 -45.87 12.63
C ASP A 857 39.40 -46.60 13.46
N PHE A 858 40.64 -46.62 12.97
CA PHE A 858 41.76 -47.23 13.70
C PHE A 858 42.30 -46.27 14.76
N SER A 859 42.04 -46.54 16.05
CA SER A 859 42.69 -45.82 17.15
C SER A 859 44.05 -46.42 17.46
N SER A 860 45.13 -45.69 17.19
CA SER A 860 46.49 -46.06 17.63
C SER A 860 46.68 -45.69 19.10
N ASN A 861 46.35 -46.60 20.02
CA ASN A 861 46.88 -46.67 21.38
C ASN A 861 46.77 -48.13 21.84
N GLY A 862 47.91 -48.72 22.24
CA GLY A 862 48.08 -50.15 22.53
C GLY A 862 47.30 -50.65 23.75
#